data_AF-F9FWW2-F1
#
_entry.id   AF-F9FWW2-F1
#
_cell.length_a   1.000
_cell.length_b   1.000
_cell.length_c   1.000
_cell.angle_alpha   90.00
_cell.angle_beta   90.00
_cell.angle_gamma   90.00
#
_symmetry.space_group_name_H-M   'P 1'
#
loop_
_entity.id
_entity.type
_entity.pdbx_description
1 polymer ?
#
loop_
_entity_poly.entity_id
_entity_poly.type
_entity_poly.pdbx_seq_one_letter_code
_entity_poly.pdbx_strand_id
1 'polypeptide(L)'
;MRFLNLAALASAVVAQSDLASILSSQSDLSTLAELLALVPDIAETLASASNITVFAPTNDAFASVPRDIPEGEAISQRNDTIAIGALLSNHVFKGYYPAKVATDIPVFVQSLLDSSFVNYRQPFGNFTGGQYNGIVKDGDDVVVISGEETLSYVTEADIKVGDSVIIHKVDKPLSFGAPLQLFTRRDNLLNFNAALNAADLPYNFGNLDRDSSTLVNISDFTVFIPNDPAFEAIGSVLEGADLKTLQEVLKYHIVDDVLFSTDLANVSVPSLQGADLTFTVAEDGSAWVNGAKILFTNVLLFNGVAHVIDGTDDNSVLNPADDPFDRADLKPAAEADDRLAFPGATPVSKLPFSVISYADDSQPTYTTPELLKTLKAIDVSALATATATADATTGAGETTPTPTGVTPVVNAASSKLLPPKNRLRPSLSVIVPFLKPSNHRGAISQLPLASRLIAAPARIYQHYLSGGKPFTSSTFKLQEQSQPINMGSKIKNLDGLKEHLTHDKLDELRNFWFEHIPEMADRIIAPQELQKRWFFSDKEFDNVCVTRFSPILEAIRDAGVTSAQELLSVAQPRNSLDWLSLIILLDQIPRNSYRGEKSSICFTYFDPIAQQVSLEAIKQGIPDKAPEIRWVFSHRNWFYMPLMHSEDISAHVKAVAAFDKMNQDILSLMEGTGGADEYERKAREVVQADPEAAKSVGETNKVFEEKHKVIIERFGRYPHRNKALGREATPEEVEFLESGGDTFGS
;
A
#
# COMPACT_ATOMS: atom_id res chain seq x y z
N MET A 1 25.17 -28.24 49.45
CA MET A 1 24.62 -27.14 48.62
C MET A 1 25.61 -26.66 47.54
N ARG A 2 26.11 -27.54 46.66
CA ARG A 2 27.09 -27.16 45.60
C ARG A 2 26.80 -27.76 44.21
N PHE A 3 25.59 -28.25 43.97
CA PHE A 3 25.22 -28.91 42.70
C PHE A 3 24.12 -28.21 41.89
N LEU A 4 23.59 -27.06 42.33
CA LEU A 4 22.54 -26.34 41.58
C LEU A 4 23.04 -25.26 40.60
N ASN A 5 24.31 -24.87 40.62
CA ASN A 5 24.82 -23.80 39.74
C ASN A 5 25.54 -24.29 38.47
N LEU A 6 25.88 -25.58 38.35
CA LEU A 6 26.54 -26.09 37.13
C LEU A 6 25.54 -26.47 36.03
N ALA A 7 24.33 -26.91 36.39
CA ALA A 7 23.30 -27.28 35.42
C ALA A 7 22.70 -26.05 34.71
N ALA A 8 22.49 -24.95 35.43
CA ALA A 8 21.97 -23.71 34.85
C ALA A 8 22.97 -23.03 33.89
N LEU A 9 24.27 -23.02 34.22
CA LEU A 9 25.30 -22.56 33.28
C LEU A 9 25.48 -23.52 32.09
N ALA A 10 25.38 -24.84 32.29
CA ALA A 10 25.47 -25.79 31.20
C ALA A 10 24.27 -25.68 30.23
N SER A 11 23.05 -25.47 30.73
CA SER A 11 21.86 -25.28 29.89
C SER A 11 21.89 -23.97 29.09
N ALA A 12 22.41 -22.88 29.66
CA ALA A 12 22.59 -21.61 28.94
C ALA A 12 23.67 -21.71 27.85
N VAL A 13 24.78 -22.41 28.12
CA VAL A 13 25.85 -22.65 27.12
C VAL A 13 25.37 -23.58 26.00
N VAL A 14 24.49 -24.55 26.30
CA VAL A 14 23.89 -25.43 25.28
C VAL A 14 22.93 -24.67 24.36
N ALA A 15 22.11 -23.75 24.89
CA ALA A 15 21.21 -22.92 24.08
C ALA A 15 21.97 -21.96 23.14
N GLN A 16 23.08 -21.38 23.61
CA GLN A 16 23.99 -20.55 22.80
C GLN A 16 24.58 -21.31 21.61
N SER A 17 24.84 -22.62 21.76
CA SER A 17 25.33 -23.47 20.68
C SER A 17 24.25 -23.89 19.68
N ASP A 18 22.97 -23.81 20.04
CA ASP A 18 21.87 -24.40 19.26
C ASP A 18 21.30 -23.40 18.23
N LEU A 19 21.07 -22.13 18.59
CA LEU A 19 20.53 -21.14 17.63
C LEU A 19 21.52 -20.81 16.51
N ALA A 20 22.77 -20.47 16.86
CA ALA A 20 23.80 -20.14 15.87
C ALA A 20 24.16 -21.34 15.00
N SER A 21 24.15 -22.56 15.55
CA SER A 21 24.39 -23.78 14.76
C SER A 21 23.20 -24.10 13.85
N ILE A 22 21.96 -23.91 14.30
CA ILE A 22 20.77 -24.08 13.47
C ILE A 22 20.81 -23.08 12.32
N LEU A 23 21.03 -21.79 12.57
CA LEU A 23 21.16 -20.78 11.51
C LEU A 23 22.28 -21.12 10.52
N SER A 24 23.44 -21.56 11.02
CA SER A 24 24.57 -21.95 10.17
C SER A 24 24.35 -23.25 9.39
N SER A 25 23.45 -24.12 9.85
CA SER A 25 23.10 -25.38 9.18
C SER A 25 22.11 -25.21 8.04
N GLN A 26 21.39 -24.09 8.02
CA GLN A 26 20.38 -23.75 7.01
C GLN A 26 21.05 -22.94 5.90
N SER A 27 21.27 -23.57 4.74
CA SER A 27 21.97 -22.93 3.62
C SER A 27 21.26 -21.69 3.07
N ASP A 28 19.95 -21.61 3.24
CA ASP A 28 19.08 -20.51 2.85
C ASP A 28 19.05 -19.37 3.88
N LEU A 29 19.75 -19.48 5.01
CA LEU A 29 19.87 -18.43 6.05
C LEU A 29 21.31 -17.91 6.19
N SER A 30 22.20 -18.17 5.23
CA SER A 30 23.61 -17.78 5.31
C SER A 30 23.80 -16.26 5.42
N THR A 31 23.00 -15.45 4.73
CA THR A 31 23.07 -13.98 4.83
C THR A 31 22.69 -13.50 6.23
N LEU A 32 21.67 -14.10 6.85
CA LEU A 32 21.30 -13.81 8.23
C LEU A 32 22.44 -14.15 9.20
N ALA A 33 23.07 -15.31 9.04
CA ALA A 33 24.18 -15.75 9.87
C ALA A 33 25.39 -14.80 9.74
N GLU A 34 25.70 -14.33 8.53
CA GLU A 34 26.75 -13.34 8.30
C GLU A 34 26.46 -12.01 9.00
N LEU A 35 25.23 -11.48 8.89
CA LEU A 35 24.85 -10.23 9.55
C LEU A 35 24.91 -10.36 11.07
N LEU A 36 24.44 -11.49 11.62
CA LEU A 36 24.51 -11.76 13.06
C LEU A 36 25.95 -11.81 13.57
N ALA A 37 26.89 -12.36 12.78
CA ALA A 37 28.31 -12.40 13.13
C ALA A 37 28.96 -11.00 13.19
N LEU A 38 28.40 -10.00 12.52
CA LEU A 38 28.87 -8.61 12.55
C LEU A 38 28.41 -7.85 13.80
N VAL A 39 27.42 -8.37 14.54
CA VAL A 39 26.86 -7.73 15.74
C VAL A 39 26.88 -8.71 16.93
N PRO A 40 28.05 -8.93 17.55
CA PRO A 40 28.22 -9.94 18.61
C PRO A 40 27.29 -9.77 19.80
N ASP A 41 26.97 -8.52 20.17
CA ASP A 41 26.10 -8.22 21.31
C ASP A 41 24.66 -8.72 21.08
N ILE A 42 24.18 -8.65 19.83
CA ILE A 42 22.89 -9.25 19.45
C ILE A 42 22.98 -10.76 19.46
N ALA A 43 24.07 -11.34 18.95
CA ALA A 43 24.28 -12.78 18.99
C ALA A 43 24.28 -13.32 20.44
N GLU A 44 24.90 -12.60 21.39
CA GLU A 44 24.87 -12.94 22.81
C GLU A 44 23.47 -12.75 23.43
N THR A 45 22.78 -11.68 23.05
CA THR A 45 21.39 -11.42 23.46
C THR A 45 20.47 -12.56 23.01
N LEU A 46 20.55 -12.99 21.76
CA LEU A 46 19.75 -14.10 21.23
C LEU A 46 20.13 -15.45 21.83
N ALA A 47 21.42 -15.67 22.10
CA ALA A 47 21.90 -16.88 22.74
C ALA A 47 21.41 -17.04 24.19
N SER A 48 21.22 -15.92 24.89
CA SER A 48 20.71 -15.89 26.27
C SER A 48 19.20 -15.69 26.35
N ALA A 49 18.55 -15.36 25.22
CA ALA A 49 17.12 -15.15 25.16
C ALA A 49 16.34 -16.45 25.39
N SER A 50 15.21 -16.30 26.07
CA SER A 50 14.21 -17.35 26.22
C SER A 50 12.84 -16.72 26.02
N ASN A 51 11.87 -17.53 25.57
CA ASN A 51 10.52 -17.09 25.24
C ASN A 51 10.54 -16.00 24.15
N ILE A 52 11.19 -16.31 23.02
CA ILE A 52 11.26 -15.44 21.85
C ILE A 52 10.84 -16.17 20.58
N THR A 53 10.45 -15.40 19.57
CA THR A 53 10.13 -15.86 18.23
C THR A 53 11.01 -15.12 17.24
N VAL A 54 11.72 -15.84 16.37
CA VAL A 54 12.60 -15.24 15.36
C VAL A 54 11.94 -15.41 14.00
N PHE A 55 11.65 -14.30 13.32
CA PHE A 55 11.25 -14.33 11.92
C PHE A 55 12.53 -14.17 11.08
N ALA A 56 13.08 -15.28 10.58
CA ALA A 56 14.37 -15.33 9.91
C ALA A 56 14.21 -15.10 8.39
N PRO A 57 14.66 -13.98 7.82
CA PRO A 57 14.58 -13.77 6.38
C PRO A 57 15.54 -14.70 5.67
N THR A 58 15.05 -15.29 4.58
CA THR A 58 15.88 -16.12 3.70
C THR A 58 16.90 -15.27 2.92
N ASN A 59 17.90 -15.93 2.32
CA ASN A 59 18.85 -15.25 1.44
C ASN A 59 18.14 -14.52 0.29
N ASP A 60 17.10 -15.12 -0.30
CA ASP A 60 16.30 -14.52 -1.35
C ASP A 60 15.53 -13.30 -0.82
N ALA A 61 15.01 -13.39 0.41
CA ALA A 61 14.39 -12.26 1.10
C ALA A 61 15.35 -11.07 1.20
N PHE A 62 16.56 -11.27 1.71
CA PHE A 62 17.58 -10.22 1.78
C PHE A 62 18.05 -9.70 0.41
N ALA A 63 18.03 -10.55 -0.62
CA ALA A 63 18.40 -10.17 -1.97
C ALA A 63 17.36 -9.26 -2.63
N SER A 64 16.08 -9.44 -2.29
CA SER A 64 14.94 -8.69 -2.84
C SER A 64 14.77 -7.26 -2.32
N VAL A 65 15.44 -6.91 -1.22
CA VAL A 65 15.33 -5.58 -0.59
C VAL A 65 16.01 -4.51 -1.45
N PRO A 66 15.32 -3.42 -1.84
CA PRO A 66 15.95 -2.24 -2.45
C PRO A 66 17.13 -1.75 -1.61
N ARG A 67 18.21 -1.24 -2.21
CA ARG A 67 19.45 -0.90 -1.46
C ARG A 67 19.51 0.54 -0.97
N ASP A 68 18.57 1.34 -1.43
CA ASP A 68 18.38 2.77 -1.17
C ASP A 68 17.47 3.05 0.03
N ILE A 69 16.76 2.05 0.54
CA ILE A 69 15.94 2.14 1.75
C ILE A 69 16.71 1.73 3.02
N PRO A 70 16.22 2.09 4.23
CA PRO A 70 16.87 1.77 5.50
C PRO A 70 17.29 0.29 5.69
N GLU A 71 16.42 -0.67 5.38
CA GLU A 71 16.70 -2.10 5.46
C GLU A 71 17.82 -2.49 4.49
N GLY A 72 17.76 -1.96 3.26
CA GLY A 72 18.74 -2.16 2.21
C GLY A 72 20.12 -1.63 2.54
N GLU A 73 20.17 -0.43 3.11
CA GLU A 73 21.36 0.22 3.61
C GLU A 73 21.98 -0.60 4.75
N ALA A 74 21.18 -1.04 5.72
CA ALA A 74 21.63 -1.90 6.82
C ALA A 74 22.26 -3.21 6.30
N ILE A 75 21.72 -3.81 5.24
CA ILE A 75 22.27 -5.03 4.64
C ILE A 75 23.58 -4.74 3.86
N SER A 76 23.66 -3.59 3.19
CA SER A 76 24.79 -3.25 2.30
C SER A 76 25.98 -2.67 3.05
N GLN A 77 25.72 -1.79 4.03
CA GLN A 77 26.72 -1.09 4.83
C GLN A 77 27.14 -1.94 6.02
N ARG A 78 27.90 -3.00 5.75
CA ARG A 78 28.30 -4.02 6.74
C ARG A 78 29.18 -3.50 7.89
N ASN A 79 29.56 -2.23 7.88
CA ASN A 79 30.29 -1.55 8.95
C ASN A 79 29.37 -0.77 9.91
N ASP A 80 28.09 -0.58 9.59
CA ASP A 80 27.12 0.06 10.48
C ASP A 80 26.44 -0.99 11.37
N THR A 81 27.10 -1.34 12.48
CA THR A 81 26.60 -2.35 13.41
C THR A 81 25.33 -1.92 14.14
N ILE A 82 25.02 -0.62 14.18
CA ILE A 82 23.77 -0.10 14.76
C ILE A 82 22.62 -0.40 13.80
N ALA A 83 22.77 -0.07 12.52
CA ALA A 83 21.75 -0.36 11.50
C ALA A 83 21.50 -1.87 11.35
N ILE A 84 22.56 -2.68 11.33
CA ILE A 84 22.43 -4.14 11.31
C ILE A 84 21.76 -4.64 12.60
N GLY A 85 22.18 -4.13 13.76
CA GLY A 85 21.58 -4.50 15.04
C GLY A 85 20.09 -4.15 15.12
N ALA A 86 19.70 -3.00 14.57
CA ALA A 86 18.30 -2.58 14.46
C ALA A 86 17.50 -3.56 13.59
N LEU A 87 18.03 -3.89 12.41
CA LEU A 87 17.41 -4.80 11.47
C LEU A 87 17.19 -6.16 12.12
N LEU A 88 18.23 -6.74 12.70
CA LEU A 88 18.15 -8.04 13.37
C LEU A 88 17.20 -8.01 14.58
N SER A 89 17.19 -6.93 15.36
CA SER A 89 16.32 -6.80 16.53
C SER A 89 14.84 -6.68 16.16
N ASN A 90 14.51 -6.10 14.99
CA ASN A 90 13.12 -6.03 14.52
C ASN A 90 12.54 -7.43 14.25
N HIS A 91 13.39 -8.36 13.82
CA HIS A 91 13.03 -9.73 13.46
C HIS A 91 12.86 -10.67 14.67
N VAL A 92 13.06 -10.17 15.89
CA VAL A 92 13.04 -10.99 17.11
C VAL A 92 11.93 -10.50 18.03
N PHE A 93 10.85 -11.26 18.11
CA PHE A 93 9.66 -10.91 18.86
C PHE A 93 9.75 -11.38 20.30
N LYS A 94 9.27 -10.54 21.22
CA LYS A 94 9.13 -10.84 22.65
C LYS A 94 7.94 -11.76 22.85
N GLY A 95 8.20 -13.03 23.16
CA GLY A 95 7.20 -14.06 23.36
C GLY A 95 7.36 -15.26 22.41
N TYR A 96 6.71 -16.36 22.77
CA TYR A 96 6.72 -17.61 22.01
C TYR A 96 5.42 -17.74 21.20
N TYR A 97 5.51 -17.52 19.87
CA TYR A 97 4.38 -17.47 18.95
C TYR A 97 4.51 -18.55 17.87
N PRO A 98 4.01 -19.77 18.11
CA PRO A 98 3.91 -20.79 17.06
C PRO A 98 2.86 -20.40 16.02
N ALA A 99 2.97 -20.94 14.81
CA ALA A 99 2.11 -20.61 13.66
C ALA A 99 0.61 -20.74 13.97
N LYS A 100 0.25 -21.69 14.84
CA LYS A 100 -1.13 -21.91 15.31
C LYS A 100 -1.74 -20.73 16.09
N VAL A 101 -0.94 -19.77 16.55
CA VAL A 101 -1.43 -18.54 17.23
C VAL A 101 -1.94 -17.53 16.21
N ALA A 102 -1.45 -17.58 14.97
CA ALA A 102 -1.95 -16.71 13.92
C ALA A 102 -3.42 -17.03 13.62
N THR A 103 -4.24 -15.98 13.62
CA THR A 103 -5.65 -16.00 13.26
C THR A 103 -5.91 -14.96 12.17
N ASP A 104 -7.12 -14.93 11.65
CA ASP A 104 -7.64 -13.82 10.83
C ASP A 104 -7.68 -12.48 11.59
N ILE A 105 -7.60 -12.52 12.92
CA ILE A 105 -7.37 -11.35 13.77
C ILE A 105 -5.86 -11.15 13.98
N PRO A 106 -5.30 -9.94 13.72
CA PRO A 106 -3.89 -9.70 13.96
C PRO A 106 -3.56 -9.69 15.45
N VAL A 107 -2.41 -10.25 15.79
CA VAL A 107 -1.81 -10.14 17.13
C VAL A 107 -0.59 -9.25 17.02
N PHE A 108 -0.65 -8.04 17.59
CA PHE A 108 0.47 -7.11 17.60
C PHE A 108 1.37 -7.35 18.81
N VAL A 109 2.66 -7.49 18.57
CA VAL A 109 3.66 -7.84 19.58
C VAL A 109 4.92 -7.01 19.40
N GLN A 110 5.63 -6.79 20.50
CA GLN A 110 6.86 -6.00 20.48
C GLN A 110 8.06 -6.87 20.09
N SER A 111 8.94 -6.32 19.27
CA SER A 111 10.26 -6.87 18.96
C SER A 111 11.32 -6.42 19.96
N LEU A 112 12.55 -6.88 19.78
CA LEU A 112 13.71 -6.40 20.54
C LEU A 112 14.23 -5.05 20.05
N LEU A 113 13.71 -4.51 18.94
CA LEU A 113 14.10 -3.20 18.42
C LEU A 113 13.59 -2.09 19.34
N ASP A 114 14.48 -1.50 20.13
CA ASP A 114 14.16 -0.39 21.04
C ASP A 114 14.90 0.91 20.67
N SER A 115 14.67 1.96 21.46
CA SER A 115 15.25 3.29 21.24
C SER A 115 16.78 3.33 21.27
N SER A 116 17.49 2.29 21.72
CA SER A 116 18.96 2.24 21.71
C SER A 116 19.55 2.18 20.30
N PHE A 117 18.76 1.77 19.31
CA PHE A 117 19.17 1.70 17.91
C PHE A 117 18.90 2.97 17.10
N VAL A 118 18.18 3.94 17.69
CA VAL A 118 17.83 5.20 17.03
C VAL A 118 19.06 6.05 16.78
N ASN A 119 19.26 6.48 15.54
CA ASN A 119 20.30 7.44 15.18
C ASN A 119 19.79 8.50 14.18
N TYR A 120 20.62 9.50 13.91
CA TYR A 120 20.24 10.65 13.07
C TYR A 120 20.03 10.31 11.58
N ARG A 121 20.58 9.18 11.11
CA ARG A 121 20.37 8.70 9.73
C ARG A 121 19.12 7.84 9.64
N GLN A 122 18.84 7.02 10.66
CA GLN A 122 17.78 6.02 10.62
C GLN A 122 17.10 5.89 12.01
N PRO A 123 15.90 6.47 12.20
CA PRO A 123 15.18 6.47 13.47
C PRO A 123 14.31 5.21 13.65
N PHE A 124 14.93 4.03 13.54
CA PHE A 124 14.30 2.71 13.33
C PHE A 124 13.13 2.28 14.23
N GLY A 125 12.91 2.91 15.37
CA GLY A 125 11.85 2.55 16.29
C GLY A 125 11.99 3.31 17.61
N ASN A 126 10.96 4.05 18.03
CA ASN A 126 10.96 4.79 19.30
C ASN A 126 9.82 4.37 20.25
N PHE A 127 9.20 3.22 20.02
CA PHE A 127 8.19 2.68 20.93
C PHE A 127 8.78 2.30 22.28
N THR A 128 8.06 2.66 23.34
CA THR A 128 8.39 2.23 24.69
C THR A 128 8.26 0.71 24.79
N GLY A 129 9.38 0.03 25.04
CA GLY A 129 9.40 -1.44 25.15
C GLY A 129 9.56 -2.17 23.81
N GLY A 130 9.76 -1.46 22.69
CA GLY A 130 10.18 -2.02 21.42
C GLY A 130 9.13 -1.92 20.29
N GLN A 131 9.61 -1.98 19.05
CA GLN A 131 8.81 -1.83 17.83
C GLN A 131 7.71 -2.89 17.76
N TYR A 132 6.49 -2.46 17.40
CA TYR A 132 5.38 -3.38 17.17
C TYR A 132 5.43 -3.99 15.77
N ASN A 133 5.07 -5.26 15.68
CA ASN A 133 4.79 -5.98 14.43
C ASN A 133 3.57 -6.90 14.66
N GLY A 134 2.76 -7.11 13.63
CA GLY A 134 1.56 -7.95 13.67
C GLY A 134 1.82 -9.37 13.17
N ILE A 135 1.17 -10.37 13.78
CA ILE A 135 1.08 -11.73 13.26
C ILE A 135 -0.37 -12.01 12.91
N VAL A 136 -0.63 -12.43 11.67
CA VAL A 136 -1.99 -12.67 11.17
C VAL A 136 -1.99 -13.84 10.19
N LYS A 137 -3.17 -14.32 9.81
CA LYS A 137 -3.37 -15.23 8.69
C LYS A 137 -3.88 -14.51 7.46
N ASP A 138 -3.31 -14.85 6.32
CA ASP A 138 -3.87 -14.57 5.00
C ASP A 138 -4.23 -15.91 4.36
N GLY A 139 -5.52 -16.25 4.34
CA GLY A 139 -5.97 -17.61 4.03
C GLY A 139 -5.34 -18.65 4.96
N ASP A 140 -4.55 -19.57 4.38
CA ASP A 140 -3.83 -20.62 5.12
C ASP A 140 -2.42 -20.19 5.54
N ASP A 141 -1.91 -19.07 5.03
CA ASP A 141 -0.53 -18.62 5.24
C ASP A 141 -0.43 -17.76 6.52
N VAL A 142 0.69 -17.92 7.24
CA VAL A 142 1.02 -17.03 8.37
C VAL A 142 1.82 -15.85 7.82
N VAL A 143 1.38 -14.64 8.16
CA VAL A 143 1.94 -13.40 7.64
C VAL A 143 2.34 -12.50 8.81
N VAL A 144 3.51 -11.88 8.68
CA VAL A 144 3.94 -10.80 9.56
C VAL A 144 3.66 -9.46 8.90
N ILE A 145 2.95 -8.60 9.61
CA ILE A 145 2.73 -7.19 9.26
C ILE A 145 3.80 -6.37 9.97
N SER A 146 4.59 -5.62 9.21
CA SER A 146 5.65 -4.75 9.73
C SER A 146 5.46 -3.31 9.25
N GLY A 147 6.47 -2.45 9.44
CA GLY A 147 6.38 -1.02 9.15
C GLY A 147 5.89 -0.66 7.74
N GLU A 148 5.15 0.44 7.63
CA GLU A 148 4.42 0.83 6.40
C GLU A 148 3.71 -0.37 5.75
N GLU A 149 3.16 -1.23 6.61
CA GLU A 149 2.34 -2.38 6.25
C GLU A 149 3.06 -3.48 5.46
N THR A 150 4.38 -3.53 5.51
CA THR A 150 5.13 -4.56 4.78
C THR A 150 4.73 -5.96 5.25
N LEU A 151 4.17 -6.76 4.34
CA LEU A 151 3.85 -8.17 4.57
C LEU A 151 5.08 -9.05 4.33
N SER A 152 5.34 -9.94 5.27
CA SER A 152 6.35 -10.99 5.16
C SER A 152 5.70 -12.34 5.41
N TYR A 153 5.60 -13.18 4.38
CA TYR A 153 4.97 -14.48 4.44
C TYR A 153 5.93 -15.50 5.05
N VAL A 154 5.41 -16.31 5.97
CA VAL A 154 6.15 -17.42 6.56
C VAL A 154 6.25 -18.56 5.55
N THR A 155 7.46 -18.82 5.07
CA THR A 155 7.76 -19.88 4.08
C THR A 155 8.05 -21.23 4.72
N GLU A 156 8.52 -21.22 5.97
CA GLU A 156 8.71 -22.41 6.79
C GLU A 156 8.46 -22.05 8.25
N ALA A 157 7.51 -22.72 8.90
CA ALA A 157 7.09 -22.37 10.25
C ALA A 157 7.57 -23.36 11.31
N ASP A 158 7.52 -22.93 12.56
CA ASP A 158 7.64 -23.74 13.77
C ASP A 158 8.97 -24.52 13.91
N ILE A 159 10.09 -23.96 13.44
CA ILE A 159 11.43 -24.52 13.66
C ILE A 159 11.83 -24.28 15.11
N LYS A 160 11.83 -25.32 15.94
CA LYS A 160 12.10 -25.21 17.38
C LYS A 160 13.58 -25.22 17.69
N VAL A 161 14.01 -24.33 18.58
CA VAL A 161 15.35 -24.30 19.18
C VAL A 161 15.19 -24.41 20.69
N GLY A 162 15.55 -25.57 21.25
CA GLY A 162 15.16 -25.92 22.61
C GLY A 162 13.65 -25.81 22.86
N ASP A 163 13.28 -25.47 24.11
CA ASP A 163 11.88 -25.39 24.55
C ASP A 163 11.29 -23.96 24.49
N SER A 164 12.12 -22.93 24.27
CA SER A 164 11.74 -21.54 24.50
C SER A 164 12.00 -20.59 23.33
N VAL A 165 12.53 -21.09 22.22
CA VAL A 165 12.78 -20.30 21.02
C VAL A 165 12.13 -21.01 19.84
N ILE A 166 11.46 -20.23 18.99
CA ILE A 166 10.89 -20.73 17.74
C ILE A 166 11.28 -19.82 16.59
N ILE A 167 11.60 -20.41 15.45
CA ILE A 167 12.00 -19.71 14.23
C ILE A 167 10.95 -19.97 13.16
N HIS A 168 10.57 -18.91 12.46
CA HIS A 168 9.79 -18.95 11.23
C HIS A 168 10.64 -18.32 10.13
N LYS A 169 10.83 -18.99 9.00
CA LYS A 169 11.48 -18.39 7.84
C LYS A 169 10.52 -17.48 7.11
N VAL A 170 10.98 -16.31 6.68
CA VAL A 170 10.15 -15.33 5.94
C VAL A 170 10.75 -14.99 4.57
N ASP A 171 9.87 -14.68 3.63
CA ASP A 171 10.21 -14.32 2.25
C ASP A 171 10.64 -12.86 2.06
N LYS A 172 10.44 -12.02 3.08
CA LYS A 172 10.82 -10.61 3.08
C LYS A 172 11.35 -10.18 4.46
N PRO A 173 12.35 -9.30 4.54
CA PRO A 173 12.73 -8.69 5.81
C PRO A 173 11.63 -7.76 6.32
N LEU A 174 11.42 -7.76 7.64
CA LEU A 174 10.46 -6.91 8.32
C LEU A 174 10.86 -5.45 8.20
N SER A 175 9.92 -4.63 7.75
CA SER A 175 10.16 -3.21 7.59
C SER A 175 10.12 -2.45 8.91
N PHE A 176 10.96 -1.43 8.92
CA PHE A 176 11.11 -0.39 9.92
C PHE A 176 9.93 0.59 9.94
N GLY A 177 9.31 0.82 8.78
CA GLY A 177 8.25 1.82 8.59
C GLY A 177 8.81 3.22 8.33
N ALA A 178 7.94 4.23 8.40
CA ALA A 178 8.30 5.62 8.15
C ALA A 178 7.86 6.53 9.30
N PRO A 179 8.48 7.73 9.44
CA PRO A 179 7.88 8.78 10.27
C PRO A 179 6.55 9.24 9.65
N LEU A 180 5.65 9.75 10.49
CA LEU A 180 4.27 10.10 10.11
C LEU A 180 4.20 10.97 8.85
N GLN A 181 5.06 11.98 8.77
CA GLN A 181 5.03 12.89 7.62
C GLN A 181 5.54 12.23 6.33
N LEU A 182 6.50 11.31 6.40
CA LEU A 182 6.95 10.60 5.20
C LEU A 182 5.88 9.60 4.74
N PHE A 183 5.24 8.90 5.68
CA PHE A 183 4.12 8.00 5.39
C PHE A 183 2.98 8.76 4.68
N THR A 184 2.46 9.83 5.28
CA THR A 184 1.36 10.63 4.70
C THR A 184 1.72 11.21 3.33
N ARG A 185 2.98 11.58 3.12
CA ARG A 185 3.48 12.04 1.81
C ARG A 185 3.46 10.92 0.76
N ARG A 186 3.91 9.71 1.12
CA ARG A 186 3.99 8.54 0.23
C ARG A 186 2.63 7.97 -0.12
N ASP A 187 1.71 7.99 0.85
CA ASP A 187 0.34 7.49 0.70
C ASP A 187 -0.62 8.53 0.09
N ASN A 188 -0.09 9.65 -0.40
CA ASN A 188 -0.86 10.74 -1.01
C ASN A 188 -1.97 11.30 -0.09
N LEU A 189 -1.66 11.41 1.21
CA LEU A 189 -2.44 12.08 2.26
C LEU A 189 -1.86 13.49 2.49
N LEU A 190 -1.76 14.27 1.40
CA LEU A 190 -1.00 15.52 1.34
C LEU A 190 -1.64 16.64 2.15
N ASN A 191 -2.97 16.66 2.27
CA ASN A 191 -3.71 17.71 2.97
C ASN A 191 -3.52 17.62 4.49
N PHE A 192 -3.55 16.42 5.06
CA PHE A 192 -3.23 16.22 6.48
C PHE A 192 -1.77 16.57 6.77
N ASN A 193 -0.86 16.19 5.88
CA ASN A 193 0.55 16.54 5.99
C ASN A 193 0.77 18.07 5.98
N ALA A 194 0.14 18.78 5.03
CA ALA A 194 0.18 20.23 4.96
C ALA A 194 -0.42 20.91 6.20
N ALA A 195 -1.54 20.36 6.72
CA ALA A 195 -2.18 20.84 7.94
C ALA A 195 -1.28 20.67 9.17
N LEU A 196 -0.65 19.50 9.35
CA LEU A 196 0.32 19.26 10.44
C LEU A 196 1.46 20.26 10.43
N ASN A 197 1.99 20.54 9.26
CA ASN A 197 3.05 21.54 9.11
C ASN A 197 2.54 22.97 9.40
N ALA A 198 1.38 23.35 8.86
CA ALA A 198 0.79 24.67 9.09
C ALA A 198 0.41 24.91 10.56
N ALA A 199 0.07 23.85 11.29
CA ALA A 199 -0.29 23.92 12.70
C ALA A 199 0.88 24.20 13.63
N ASP A 200 2.13 24.02 13.19
CA ASP A 200 3.34 24.25 14.00
C ASP A 200 3.20 23.67 15.42
N LEU A 201 2.77 22.41 15.50
CA LEU A 201 2.57 21.73 16.78
C LEU A 201 3.92 21.61 17.51
N PRO A 202 3.94 21.68 18.86
CA PRO A 202 5.18 21.56 19.64
C PRO A 202 5.73 20.12 19.69
N TYR A 203 5.26 19.25 18.79
CA TYR A 203 5.54 17.83 18.73
C TYR A 203 6.28 17.50 17.44
N ASN A 204 7.15 16.50 17.53
CA ASN A 204 7.77 15.89 16.37
C ASN A 204 7.35 14.42 16.30
N PHE A 205 7.00 13.95 15.12
CA PHE A 205 6.47 12.61 14.86
C PHE A 205 7.54 11.74 14.18
N GLY A 206 8.76 11.75 14.74
CA GLY A 206 9.85 10.88 14.30
C GLY A 206 10.86 11.51 13.34
N ASN A 207 10.77 12.80 13.01
CA ASN A 207 11.81 13.49 12.25
C ASN A 207 12.97 13.88 13.20
N LEU A 208 14.22 13.56 12.89
CA LEU A 208 15.38 13.85 13.75
C LEU A 208 16.28 14.96 13.19
N ASP A 209 15.69 15.99 12.58
CA ASP A 209 16.44 17.14 12.06
C ASP A 209 17.38 17.74 13.11
N ARG A 210 18.64 17.93 12.70
CA ARG A 210 19.79 18.33 13.52
C ARG A 210 19.61 19.68 14.23
N ASP A 211 18.68 20.51 13.77
CA ASP A 211 18.43 21.88 14.26
C ASP A 211 17.15 22.04 15.11
N SER A 212 16.35 20.98 15.30
CA SER A 212 15.05 21.05 16.01
C SER A 212 15.17 20.85 17.53
N SER A 213 16.03 21.63 18.19
CA SER A 213 16.25 21.52 19.64
C SER A 213 15.06 21.97 20.53
N THR A 214 13.94 22.38 19.94
CA THR A 214 12.77 22.93 20.64
C THR A 214 11.51 22.07 20.57
N LEU A 215 11.43 21.07 19.68
CA LEU A 215 10.24 20.20 19.55
C LEU A 215 10.38 18.93 20.41
N VAL A 216 9.27 18.48 20.99
CA VAL A 216 9.23 17.22 21.74
C VAL A 216 8.95 16.08 20.76
N ASN A 217 9.94 15.21 20.53
CA ASN A 217 9.69 13.98 19.78
C ASN A 217 8.77 13.06 20.61
N ILE A 218 7.57 12.79 20.09
CA ILE A 218 6.60 11.93 20.77
C ILE A 218 6.75 10.49 20.29
N SER A 219 6.34 9.55 21.14
CA SER A 219 6.27 8.13 20.85
C SER A 219 4.99 7.56 21.42
N ASP A 220 4.68 6.31 21.06
CA ASP A 220 3.58 5.54 21.62
C ASP A 220 2.22 6.24 21.42
N PHE A 221 2.04 6.87 20.25
CA PHE A 221 0.80 7.55 19.89
C PHE A 221 0.04 6.78 18.82
N THR A 222 -1.25 7.08 18.71
CA THR A 222 -2.10 6.68 17.59
C THR A 222 -2.65 7.92 16.92
N VAL A 223 -2.62 7.98 15.59
CA VAL A 223 -3.17 9.10 14.81
C VAL A 223 -4.23 8.62 13.82
N PHE A 224 -5.33 9.34 13.76
CA PHE A 224 -6.41 9.15 12.80
C PHE A 224 -6.23 10.16 11.67
N ILE A 225 -5.97 9.70 10.46
CA ILE A 225 -5.56 10.55 9.34
C ILE A 225 -6.72 10.65 8.35
N PRO A 226 -7.38 11.81 8.22
CA PRO A 226 -8.35 12.02 7.14
C PRO A 226 -7.65 11.99 5.79
N ASN A 227 -8.28 11.38 4.80
CA ASN A 227 -7.80 11.44 3.42
C ASN A 227 -7.94 12.86 2.81
N ASP A 228 -7.34 13.07 1.64
CA ASP A 228 -7.32 14.39 1.00
C ASP A 228 -8.73 14.93 0.70
N PRO A 229 -9.68 14.14 0.16
CA PRO A 229 -11.08 14.55 0.01
C PRO A 229 -11.75 15.05 1.29
N ALA A 230 -11.50 14.42 2.46
CA ALA A 230 -12.06 14.86 3.74
C ALA A 230 -11.65 16.30 4.08
N PHE A 231 -10.39 16.65 3.82
CA PHE A 231 -9.88 18.00 4.05
C PHE A 231 -10.43 19.01 3.05
N GLU A 232 -10.55 18.63 1.77
CA GLU A 232 -11.12 19.47 0.73
C GLU A 232 -12.55 19.86 1.06
N ALA A 233 -13.35 18.91 1.55
CA ALA A 233 -14.75 19.10 1.90
C ALA A 233 -14.97 20.14 3.02
N ILE A 234 -14.03 20.26 3.97
CA ILE A 234 -14.06 21.31 5.02
C ILE A 234 -13.35 22.62 4.61
N GLY A 235 -13.00 22.79 3.34
CA GLY A 235 -12.20 23.90 2.83
C GLY A 235 -12.61 25.29 3.33
N SER A 236 -13.90 25.63 3.22
CA SER A 236 -14.44 26.91 3.71
C SER A 236 -14.27 27.16 5.22
N VAL A 237 -14.24 26.09 6.03
CA VAL A 237 -13.96 26.18 7.47
C VAL A 237 -12.49 26.48 7.70
N LEU A 238 -11.61 25.84 6.92
CA LEU A 238 -10.17 26.04 7.02
C LEU A 238 -9.74 27.44 6.60
N GLU A 239 -10.41 28.07 5.62
CA GLU A 239 -10.12 29.46 5.22
C GLU A 239 -10.29 30.46 6.37
N GLY A 240 -11.21 30.19 7.30
CA GLY A 240 -11.50 31.03 8.46
C GLY A 240 -10.87 30.57 9.78
N ALA A 241 -10.21 29.42 9.80
CA ALA A 241 -9.66 28.83 11.02
C ALA A 241 -8.40 29.58 11.48
N ASP A 242 -8.33 29.94 12.77
CA ASP A 242 -7.11 30.43 13.37
C ASP A 242 -6.14 29.28 13.71
N LEU A 243 -4.87 29.62 13.92
CA LEU A 243 -3.82 28.63 14.23
C LEU A 243 -4.19 27.76 15.44
N LYS A 244 -4.79 28.36 16.48
CA LYS A 244 -5.18 27.64 17.68
C LYS A 244 -6.24 26.60 17.38
N THR A 245 -7.24 26.95 16.58
CA THR A 245 -8.32 26.03 16.17
C THR A 245 -7.74 24.87 15.37
N LEU A 246 -6.86 25.15 14.40
CA LEU A 246 -6.17 24.11 13.64
C LEU A 246 -5.37 23.16 14.55
N GLN A 247 -4.63 23.71 15.52
CA GLN A 247 -3.87 22.91 16.49
C GLN A 247 -4.78 22.02 17.36
N GLU A 248 -5.92 22.53 17.83
CA GLU A 248 -6.85 21.75 18.65
C GLU A 248 -7.52 20.64 17.82
N VAL A 249 -7.93 20.92 16.58
CA VAL A 249 -8.46 19.91 15.67
C VAL A 249 -7.44 18.81 15.41
N LEU A 250 -6.17 19.14 15.11
CA LEU A 250 -5.15 18.12 14.84
C LEU A 250 -4.77 17.31 16.09
N LYS A 251 -4.72 17.93 17.28
CA LYS A 251 -4.56 17.19 18.54
C LYS A 251 -5.72 16.24 18.80
N TYR A 252 -6.94 16.58 18.35
CA TYR A 252 -8.11 15.74 18.53
C TYR A 252 -8.03 14.45 17.69
N HIS A 253 -7.23 14.46 16.61
CA HIS A 253 -6.95 13.27 15.79
C HIS A 253 -5.87 12.36 16.39
N ILE A 254 -5.26 12.72 17.51
CA ILE A 254 -4.13 12.00 18.10
C ILE A 254 -4.53 11.45 19.47
N VAL A 255 -4.13 10.23 19.79
CA VAL A 255 -4.25 9.60 21.11
C VAL A 255 -2.84 9.34 21.66
N ASP A 256 -2.58 9.67 22.93
CA ASP A 256 -1.32 9.40 23.64
C ASP A 256 -1.25 7.94 24.16
N ASP A 257 -1.58 7.00 23.27
CA ASP A 257 -1.44 5.55 23.49
C ASP A 257 -1.36 4.82 22.15
N VAL A 258 -0.88 3.58 22.16
CA VAL A 258 -0.83 2.69 20.99
C VAL A 258 -2.10 1.87 20.94
N LEU A 259 -2.95 2.15 19.95
CA LEU A 259 -4.22 1.49 19.73
C LEU A 259 -4.19 0.78 18.38
N PHE A 260 -4.36 -0.54 18.39
CA PHE A 260 -4.61 -1.32 17.20
C PHE A 260 -6.12 -1.46 16.96
N SER A 261 -6.49 -1.89 15.76
CA SER A 261 -7.87 -2.22 15.37
C SER A 261 -8.60 -3.10 16.39
N THR A 262 -7.89 -4.01 17.06
CA THR A 262 -8.43 -4.88 18.12
C THR A 262 -8.81 -4.13 19.40
N ASP A 263 -8.22 -2.96 19.63
CA ASP A 263 -8.46 -2.09 20.79
C ASP A 263 -9.60 -1.09 20.53
N LEU A 264 -10.05 -0.93 19.27
CA LEU A 264 -11.09 0.04 18.87
C LEU A 264 -12.53 -0.47 19.09
N ALA A 265 -12.71 -1.51 19.90
CA ALA A 265 -13.97 -2.23 20.01
C ALA A 265 -14.97 -1.60 20.99
N ASN A 266 -15.79 -0.68 20.47
CA ASN A 266 -16.85 -0.03 21.22
C ASN A 266 -16.40 0.68 22.51
N VAL A 267 -15.25 1.33 22.47
CA VAL A 267 -14.66 2.12 23.57
C VAL A 267 -14.61 3.62 23.28
N SER A 268 -14.45 4.44 24.32
CA SER A 268 -14.14 5.87 24.19
C SER A 268 -12.78 6.14 24.83
N VAL A 269 -11.92 6.90 24.15
CA VAL A 269 -10.53 7.14 24.56
C VAL A 269 -10.22 8.64 24.45
N PRO A 270 -9.59 9.26 25.47
CA PRO A 270 -9.22 10.67 25.40
C PRO A 270 -8.18 10.91 24.30
N SER A 271 -8.44 11.89 23.46
CA SER A 271 -7.46 12.43 22.52
C SER A 271 -6.38 13.26 23.24
N LEU A 272 -5.33 13.64 22.52
CA LEU A 272 -4.30 14.56 22.96
C LEU A 272 -4.85 15.97 23.20
N GLN A 273 -5.98 16.31 22.56
CA GLN A 273 -6.73 17.55 22.82
C GLN A 273 -7.45 17.50 24.17
N GLY A 274 -7.87 16.31 24.61
CA GLY A 274 -8.49 16.04 25.90
C GLY A 274 -9.94 15.59 25.83
N ALA A 275 -10.65 15.89 24.74
CA ALA A 275 -11.98 15.31 24.47
C ALA A 275 -11.87 13.85 24.00
N ASP A 276 -12.91 13.07 24.28
CA ASP A 276 -12.96 11.63 23.97
C ASP A 276 -13.29 11.37 22.49
N LEU A 277 -12.50 10.48 21.87
CA LEU A 277 -12.85 9.82 20.62
C LEU A 277 -13.66 8.56 20.93
N THR A 278 -14.80 8.40 20.27
CA THR A 278 -15.73 7.28 20.50
C THR A 278 -15.68 6.30 19.33
N PHE A 279 -15.10 5.12 19.56
CA PHE A 279 -14.93 4.10 18.53
C PHE A 279 -16.15 3.20 18.45
N THR A 280 -16.71 2.97 17.27
CA THR A 280 -17.87 2.09 17.08
C THR A 280 -17.60 1.02 16.02
N VAL A 281 -17.92 -0.23 16.34
CA VAL A 281 -17.99 -1.31 15.36
C VAL A 281 -19.45 -1.50 15.00
N ALA A 282 -19.81 -1.20 13.75
CA ALA A 282 -21.18 -1.34 13.26
C ALA A 282 -21.55 -2.81 13.02
N GLU A 283 -22.85 -3.11 12.87
CA GLU A 283 -23.35 -4.49 12.68
C GLU A 283 -22.78 -5.18 11.42
N ASP A 284 -22.37 -4.40 10.42
CA ASP A 284 -21.73 -4.90 9.19
C ASP A 284 -20.23 -5.22 9.37
N GLY A 285 -19.67 -4.93 10.54
CA GLY A 285 -18.25 -5.11 10.89
C GLY A 285 -17.35 -3.95 10.50
N SER A 286 -17.92 -2.83 10.00
CA SER A 286 -17.14 -1.62 9.72
C SER A 286 -16.76 -0.88 11.01
N ALA A 287 -15.54 -0.32 11.02
CA ALA A 287 -14.99 0.39 12.16
C ALA A 287 -15.15 1.91 11.98
N TRP A 288 -15.51 2.60 13.04
CA TRP A 288 -15.79 4.03 13.03
C TRP A 288 -15.13 4.71 14.23
N VAL A 289 -14.70 5.94 14.05
CA VAL A 289 -14.30 6.85 15.12
C VAL A 289 -15.18 8.10 15.05
N ASN A 290 -15.97 8.31 16.09
CA ASN A 290 -17.12 9.21 16.08
C ASN A 290 -18.02 8.89 14.87
N GLY A 291 -18.26 9.86 13.99
CA GLY A 291 -19.00 9.69 12.74
C GLY A 291 -18.14 9.31 11.54
N ALA A 292 -16.81 9.23 11.67
CA ALA A 292 -15.89 8.96 10.55
C ALA A 292 -15.60 7.46 10.43
N LYS A 293 -15.75 6.92 9.22
CA LYS A 293 -15.41 5.52 8.92
C LYS A 293 -13.90 5.36 8.88
N ILE A 294 -13.37 4.29 9.46
CA ILE A 294 -11.96 3.95 9.35
C ILE A 294 -11.78 3.12 8.08
N LEU A 295 -11.06 3.65 7.09
CA LEU A 295 -10.79 2.99 5.81
C LEU A 295 -9.70 1.95 5.93
N PHE A 296 -8.66 2.28 6.68
CA PHE A 296 -7.46 1.48 6.81
C PHE A 296 -6.97 1.51 8.24
N THR A 297 -6.54 0.36 8.78
CA THR A 297 -6.09 0.24 10.17
C THR A 297 -4.68 -0.32 10.30
N ASN A 298 -4.03 0.05 11.40
CA ASN A 298 -2.75 -0.53 11.85
C ASN A 298 -1.54 -0.21 10.97
N VAL A 299 -1.45 1.00 10.42
CA VAL A 299 -0.20 1.47 9.78
C VAL A 299 0.86 1.57 10.88
N LEU A 300 1.87 0.71 10.84
CA LEU A 300 3.00 0.75 11.77
C LEU A 300 4.00 1.82 11.31
N LEU A 301 4.10 2.90 12.07
CA LEU A 301 5.12 3.94 11.89
C LEU A 301 6.33 3.65 12.80
N PHE A 302 7.35 4.50 12.75
CA PHE A 302 8.52 4.36 13.63
C PHE A 302 8.25 4.56 15.12
N ASN A 303 7.26 5.37 15.46
CA ASN A 303 7.04 5.85 16.81
C ASN A 303 5.56 5.94 17.18
N GLY A 304 4.68 5.43 16.31
CA GLY A 304 3.24 5.44 16.52
C GLY A 304 2.50 4.55 15.54
N VAL A 305 1.18 4.54 15.66
CA VAL A 305 0.28 3.81 14.77
C VAL A 305 -0.61 4.82 14.06
N ALA A 306 -0.86 4.60 12.77
CA ALA A 306 -1.82 5.37 12.01
C ALA A 306 -3.03 4.51 11.61
N HIS A 307 -4.21 5.13 11.65
CA HIS A 307 -5.43 4.63 11.04
C HIS A 307 -5.92 5.69 10.05
N VAL A 308 -6.18 5.33 8.81
CA VAL A 308 -6.70 6.28 7.80
C VAL A 308 -8.22 6.26 7.88
N ILE A 309 -8.83 7.44 7.96
CA ILE A 309 -10.27 7.61 8.02
C ILE A 309 -10.78 8.19 6.70
N ASP A 310 -12.02 7.84 6.37
CA ASP A 310 -12.67 8.13 5.09
C ASP A 310 -12.77 9.63 4.83
N GLY A 311 -13.12 9.97 3.61
CA GLY A 311 -13.55 11.28 3.14
C GLY A 311 -14.18 11.22 1.76
N THR A 312 -14.40 10.02 1.20
CA THR A 312 -15.15 9.89 -0.03
C THR A 312 -16.63 10.14 0.26
N ASP A 313 -17.14 11.18 -0.39
CA ASP A 313 -18.46 11.81 -0.28
C ASP A 313 -18.76 12.56 1.05
N ASP A 314 -17.98 12.38 2.13
CA ASP A 314 -18.35 12.69 3.53
C ASP A 314 -17.31 13.49 4.34
N ASN A 315 -17.66 14.63 4.96
CA ASN A 315 -16.78 15.32 5.92
C ASN A 315 -16.34 14.41 7.07
N SER A 316 -15.04 14.12 7.13
CA SER A 316 -14.47 13.15 8.07
C SER A 316 -13.21 13.65 8.79
N VAL A 317 -12.94 14.96 8.73
CA VAL A 317 -12.03 15.61 9.68
C VAL A 317 -12.73 15.63 11.05
N LEU A 318 -12.13 14.98 12.04
CA LEU A 318 -12.66 14.90 13.39
C LEU A 318 -12.71 16.29 14.02
N ASN A 319 -13.88 16.65 14.56
CA ASN A 319 -14.11 17.93 15.21
C ASN A 319 -14.28 17.72 16.74
N PRO A 320 -13.49 18.40 17.60
CA PRO A 320 -13.76 18.45 19.02
C PRO A 320 -15.02 19.30 19.27
N ALA A 321 -16.20 18.70 19.14
CA ALA A 321 -17.47 19.34 19.45
C ALA A 321 -17.60 19.63 20.95
N ASP A 322 -18.49 20.57 21.31
CA ASP A 322 -18.74 20.94 22.73
C ASP A 322 -19.33 19.78 23.56
N ASP A 323 -20.03 18.84 22.91
CA ASP A 323 -20.58 17.64 23.52
C ASP A 323 -19.89 16.36 22.97
N PRO A 324 -19.66 15.33 23.81
CA PRO A 324 -19.11 14.06 23.35
C PRO A 324 -20.03 13.38 22.32
N PHE A 325 -19.43 12.70 21.34
CA PHE A 325 -20.17 11.95 20.34
C PHE A 325 -20.96 10.79 20.98
N ASP A 326 -22.29 10.74 20.76
CA ASP A 326 -23.12 9.62 21.15
C ASP A 326 -23.12 8.54 20.04
N ARG A 327 -22.82 7.30 20.42
CA ARG A 327 -22.85 6.14 19.51
C ARG A 327 -24.21 5.96 18.85
N ALA A 328 -25.29 6.32 19.55
CA ALA A 328 -26.65 6.22 19.02
C ALA A 328 -26.90 7.16 17.83
N ASP A 329 -26.07 8.20 17.68
CA ASP A 329 -26.16 9.14 16.57
C ASP A 329 -25.44 8.64 15.30
N LEU A 330 -24.65 7.56 15.41
CA LEU A 330 -24.00 6.96 14.25
C LEU A 330 -25.05 6.39 13.30
N LYS A 331 -25.02 6.85 12.04
CA LYS A 331 -25.88 6.35 10.95
C LYS A 331 -24.99 5.79 9.82
N PRO A 332 -24.57 4.52 9.91
CA PRO A 332 -23.65 3.92 8.93
C PRO A 332 -24.20 3.95 7.50
N ALA A 333 -25.54 3.89 7.35
CA ALA A 333 -26.23 3.87 6.05
C ALA A 333 -26.71 5.25 5.57
N ALA A 334 -26.42 6.35 6.28
CA ALA A 334 -26.81 7.69 5.83
C ALA A 334 -26.08 8.09 4.53
N GLU A 335 -26.59 9.11 3.84
CA GLU A 335 -25.81 9.78 2.80
C GLU A 335 -24.76 10.67 3.45
N ALA A 336 -23.83 11.09 2.62
CA ALA A 336 -22.55 11.53 3.07
C ALA A 336 -22.56 12.95 3.71
N ASP A 337 -23.33 13.83 3.08
CA ASP A 337 -23.57 15.18 3.58
C ASP A 337 -24.39 15.22 4.90
N ASP A 338 -24.91 14.08 5.38
CA ASP A 338 -25.67 13.99 6.64
C ASP A 338 -24.80 13.57 7.84
N ARG A 339 -23.52 13.23 7.62
CA ARG A 339 -22.55 12.82 8.67
C ARG A 339 -21.52 13.89 9.03
N LEU A 340 -21.76 15.15 8.67
CA LEU A 340 -20.76 16.22 8.79
C LEU A 340 -20.32 16.48 10.24
N ALA A 341 -19.02 16.32 10.51
CA ALA A 341 -18.39 16.87 11.72
C ALA A 341 -18.35 18.42 11.72
N PHE A 342 -18.44 19.03 10.53
CA PHE A 342 -18.53 20.48 10.32
C PHE A 342 -19.77 20.84 9.49
N PRO A 343 -20.94 21.02 10.13
CA PRO A 343 -22.18 21.34 9.41
C PRO A 343 -22.08 22.65 8.62
N GLY A 344 -22.45 22.62 7.33
CA GLY A 344 -22.47 23.78 6.46
C GLY A 344 -21.11 24.16 5.83
N ALA A 345 -20.08 23.35 6.05
CA ALA A 345 -18.83 23.49 5.31
C ALA A 345 -19.03 23.20 3.81
N THR A 346 -18.37 23.97 2.97
CA THR A 346 -18.30 23.76 1.52
C THR A 346 -16.88 23.43 1.06
N PRO A 347 -16.72 22.60 0.01
CA PRO A 347 -15.42 22.28 -0.55
C PRO A 347 -14.70 23.47 -1.19
N VAL A 348 -13.38 23.43 -1.22
CA VAL A 348 -12.53 24.39 -1.96
C VAL A 348 -11.55 23.67 -2.86
N SER A 349 -11.20 24.27 -4.01
CA SER A 349 -10.24 23.69 -4.96
C SER A 349 -8.77 23.81 -4.51
N LYS A 350 -8.52 24.55 -3.43
CA LYS A 350 -7.18 24.72 -2.84
C LYS A 350 -7.29 25.09 -1.37
N LEU A 351 -6.65 24.32 -0.50
CA LEU A 351 -6.59 24.61 0.93
C LEU A 351 -5.73 25.85 1.24
N PRO A 352 -5.98 26.54 2.37
CA PRO A 352 -5.25 27.76 2.74
C PRO A 352 -3.80 27.52 3.17
N PHE A 353 -3.37 26.25 3.23
CA PHE A 353 -2.01 25.83 3.55
C PHE A 353 -1.38 25.10 2.37
N SER A 354 -0.07 25.31 2.17
CA SER A 354 0.69 24.72 1.08
C SER A 354 1.34 23.41 1.54
N VAL A 355 1.29 22.38 0.69
CA VAL A 355 2.10 21.16 0.85
C VAL A 355 3.58 21.55 0.79
N ILE A 356 4.37 21.17 1.80
CA ILE A 356 5.82 21.36 1.78
C ILE A 356 6.45 20.27 0.90
N SER A 357 7.41 20.64 0.05
CA SER A 357 8.32 19.68 -0.57
C SER A 357 9.37 19.23 0.45
N TYR A 358 9.42 17.93 0.76
CA TYR A 358 10.58 17.36 1.44
C TYR A 358 11.79 17.45 0.49
N ALA A 359 12.90 17.97 0.98
CA ALA A 359 14.14 17.96 0.22
C ALA A 359 14.70 16.53 0.21
N ASP A 360 15.02 16.04 -0.99
CA ASP A 360 15.55 14.71 -1.35
C ASP A 360 14.47 13.65 -1.70
N ASP A 361 14.31 13.48 -3.02
CA ASP A 361 13.18 12.86 -3.73
C ASP A 361 13.53 11.42 -4.17
N SER A 362 14.28 10.68 -3.36
CA SER A 362 15.00 9.45 -3.78
C SER A 362 14.67 8.17 -3.01
N GLN A 363 13.53 8.11 -2.29
CA GLN A 363 13.19 6.93 -1.49
C GLN A 363 11.97 6.15 -2.06
N PRO A 364 12.10 4.84 -2.36
CA PRO A 364 11.06 4.01 -2.95
C PRO A 364 9.70 4.05 -2.25
N THR A 365 8.65 3.83 -3.05
CA THR A 365 7.25 3.70 -2.62
C THR A 365 6.93 2.27 -2.22
N TYR A 366 6.17 2.12 -1.13
CA TYR A 366 5.45 0.89 -0.80
C TYR A 366 3.96 1.16 -0.98
N THR A 367 3.25 0.24 -1.63
CA THR A 367 1.78 0.23 -1.65
C THR A 367 1.27 -0.60 -0.49
N THR A 368 0.37 -0.02 0.31
CA THR A 368 -0.50 -0.67 1.30
C THR A 368 -1.04 -2.02 0.79
N PRO A 369 -0.69 -3.16 1.39
CA PRO A 369 -1.19 -4.48 0.99
C PRO A 369 -2.65 -4.73 1.41
N GLU A 370 -3.38 -5.45 0.55
CA GLU A 370 -4.81 -5.76 0.64
C GLU A 370 -5.25 -6.47 1.93
N LEU A 371 -4.38 -7.26 2.56
CA LEU A 371 -4.70 -8.03 3.77
C LEU A 371 -5.20 -7.15 4.92
N LEU A 372 -4.71 -5.91 5.02
CA LEU A 372 -5.08 -4.99 6.08
C LEU A 372 -6.39 -4.23 5.81
N LYS A 373 -6.82 -4.17 4.55
CA LYS A 373 -8.12 -3.62 4.13
C LYS A 373 -9.28 -4.60 4.37
N THR A 374 -8.98 -5.90 4.58
CA THR A 374 -9.96 -6.94 4.93
C THR A 374 -10.02 -7.25 6.44
N LEU A 375 -9.09 -6.72 7.24
CA LEU A 375 -9.12 -6.85 8.70
C LEU A 375 -10.29 -6.07 9.29
N LYS A 376 -11.38 -6.77 9.56
CA LYS A 376 -12.53 -6.21 10.26
C LYS A 376 -12.11 -5.83 11.68
N ALA A 377 -12.50 -4.64 12.13
CA ALA A 377 -12.56 -4.40 13.57
C ALA A 377 -13.64 -5.32 14.14
N ILE A 378 -13.32 -6.01 15.23
CA ILE A 378 -14.19 -7.05 15.78
C ILE A 378 -14.81 -6.52 17.05
N ASP A 379 -16.13 -6.64 17.15
CA ASP A 379 -16.84 -6.42 18.39
C ASP A 379 -16.47 -7.52 19.41
N VAL A 380 -15.49 -7.24 20.27
CA VAL A 380 -15.10 -8.14 21.36
C VAL A 380 -16.17 -8.31 22.44
N SER A 381 -17.27 -7.54 22.41
CA SER A 381 -18.41 -7.78 23.31
C SER A 381 -19.11 -9.12 22.99
N ALA A 382 -19.12 -9.55 21.72
CA ALA A 382 -19.65 -10.85 21.30
C ALA A 382 -18.77 -12.02 21.78
N LEU A 383 -17.44 -11.84 21.81
CA LEU A 383 -16.47 -12.81 22.34
C LEU A 383 -16.58 -12.94 23.87
N ALA A 384 -16.90 -11.86 24.59
CA ALA A 384 -17.17 -11.91 26.02
C ALA A 384 -18.44 -12.73 26.36
N THR A 385 -19.44 -12.74 25.46
CA THR A 385 -20.73 -13.40 25.68
C THR A 385 -20.65 -14.93 25.52
N ALA A 386 -19.73 -15.43 24.67
CA ALA A 386 -19.47 -16.87 24.52
C ALA A 386 -18.84 -17.51 25.78
N THR A 387 -18.29 -16.70 26.68
CA THR A 387 -17.62 -17.18 27.91
C THR A 387 -18.50 -17.03 29.17
N ALA A 388 -19.68 -16.41 29.06
CA ALA A 388 -20.53 -16.03 30.18
C ALA A 388 -21.88 -16.76 30.24
N THR A 389 -21.93 -18.04 29.82
CA THR A 389 -23.07 -18.94 30.15
C THR A 389 -22.63 -20.05 31.09
N ALA A 390 -22.37 -19.66 32.34
CA ALA A 390 -22.45 -20.56 33.49
C ALA A 390 -22.88 -19.76 34.73
N ASP A 391 -24.12 -20.01 35.14
CA ASP A 391 -24.85 -19.54 36.32
C ASP A 391 -24.08 -18.78 37.42
N ALA A 392 -24.48 -17.53 37.64
CA ALA A 392 -24.23 -16.83 38.89
C ALA A 392 -25.43 -16.97 39.84
N THR A 393 -25.22 -17.61 41.01
CA THR A 393 -26.05 -17.39 42.20
C THR A 393 -25.18 -17.03 43.41
N THR A 394 -25.16 -15.71 43.68
CA THR A 394 -25.12 -14.98 44.97
C THR A 394 -24.46 -15.57 46.23
N GLY A 395 -23.60 -14.76 46.88
CA GLY A 395 -23.28 -14.87 48.32
C GLY A 395 -22.18 -13.91 48.81
N ALA A 396 -22.54 -12.97 49.70
CA ALA A 396 -21.82 -11.76 50.13
C ALA A 396 -20.73 -11.89 51.24
N GLY A 397 -19.94 -10.81 51.42
CA GLY A 397 -19.32 -10.31 52.68
C GLY A 397 -17.83 -10.66 52.89
N GLU A 398 -16.90 -9.85 53.43
CA GLU A 398 -16.90 -8.57 54.15
C GLU A 398 -15.44 -8.02 54.32
N THR A 399 -15.28 -6.68 54.25
CA THR A 399 -14.44 -5.72 55.04
C THR A 399 -12.90 -5.83 55.24
N THR A 400 -12.16 -4.83 54.66
CA THR A 400 -11.22 -3.76 55.21
C THR A 400 -10.39 -3.96 56.51
N PRO A 401 -9.37 -3.11 56.91
CA PRO A 401 -8.86 -1.82 56.38
C PRO A 401 -7.31 -1.55 56.40
N THR A 402 -6.95 -0.35 55.86
CA THR A 402 -5.73 0.53 55.83
C THR A 402 -5.10 0.89 57.23
N PRO A 403 -3.95 1.64 57.43
CA PRO A 403 -3.67 3.03 56.92
C PRO A 403 -2.20 3.64 56.88
N THR A 404 -2.09 4.89 56.35
CA THR A 404 -1.21 6.08 56.71
C THR A 404 0.34 6.07 56.51
N GLY A 405 1.09 7.14 56.16
CA GLY A 405 0.86 8.58 55.84
C GLY A 405 2.18 9.41 55.90
N VAL A 406 2.15 10.66 55.37
CA VAL A 406 2.95 11.89 55.69
C VAL A 406 4.24 12.28 54.89
N THR A 407 4.26 13.54 54.41
CA THR A 407 5.36 14.37 53.82
C THR A 407 5.84 15.50 54.78
N PRO A 408 7.01 16.15 54.56
CA PRO A 408 7.02 17.54 54.04
C PRO A 408 8.26 17.98 53.18
N VAL A 409 8.20 19.24 52.71
CA VAL A 409 8.90 20.02 51.65
C VAL A 409 10.23 20.70 52.05
N VAL A 410 11.23 20.89 51.12
CA VAL A 410 11.90 22.19 50.73
C VAL A 410 12.71 22.09 49.40
N ASN A 411 12.72 23.19 48.63
CA ASN A 411 13.29 23.49 47.28
C ASN A 411 14.82 23.34 47.06
N ALA A 412 15.21 22.94 45.84
CA ALA A 412 16.30 23.56 45.03
C ALA A 412 16.24 23.11 43.55
N ALA A 413 16.40 24.06 42.63
CA ALA A 413 16.36 23.88 41.19
C ALA A 413 17.57 23.12 40.64
N SER A 414 17.35 22.21 39.67
CA SER A 414 18.30 21.82 38.61
C SER A 414 17.60 20.91 37.59
N SER A 415 17.83 21.20 36.32
CA SER A 415 17.43 20.44 35.12
C SER A 415 17.52 18.93 35.31
N LYS A 416 16.41 18.21 35.11
CA LYS A 416 16.42 16.75 34.97
C LYS A 416 15.38 16.31 33.94
N LEU A 417 15.87 15.46 33.04
CA LEU A 417 15.11 14.51 32.25
C LEU A 417 13.96 13.90 33.08
N LEU A 418 12.81 13.74 32.45
CA LEU A 418 11.68 13.01 33.01
C LEU A 418 12.12 11.57 33.36
N PRO A 419 11.82 11.07 34.57
CA PRO A 419 12.13 9.69 34.94
C PRO A 419 11.13 8.71 34.29
N PRO A 420 11.49 7.42 34.13
CA PRO A 420 10.64 6.42 33.51
C PRO A 420 9.34 6.21 34.30
N LYS A 421 8.21 6.16 33.59
CA LYS A 421 6.87 5.90 34.13
C LYS A 421 6.82 4.48 34.70
N ASN A 422 7.03 4.34 36.01
CA ASN A 422 6.60 3.15 36.75
C ASN A 422 5.09 3.27 37.03
N ARG A 423 4.25 2.51 36.33
CA ARG A 423 2.85 2.31 36.72
C ARG A 423 2.56 0.83 36.93
N LEU A 424 2.04 0.58 38.12
CA LEU A 424 1.55 -0.67 38.67
C LEU A 424 0.42 -1.23 37.79
N ARG A 425 0.59 -2.45 37.28
CA ARG A 425 -0.53 -3.28 36.81
C ARG A 425 -1.27 -3.87 38.02
N PRO A 426 -2.60 -3.98 38.02
CA PRO A 426 -3.26 -4.97 38.87
C PRO A 426 -2.99 -6.36 38.29
N SER A 427 -2.40 -7.23 39.11
CA SER A 427 -2.17 -8.64 38.81
C SER A 427 -3.49 -9.43 38.85
N LEU A 428 -3.83 -10.14 37.77
CA LEU A 428 -4.67 -11.32 37.83
C LEU A 428 -3.77 -12.55 37.66
N SER A 429 -3.38 -13.13 38.79
CA SER A 429 -2.72 -14.42 38.87
C SER A 429 -3.80 -15.48 39.03
N VAL A 430 -3.94 -16.40 38.07
CA VAL A 430 -4.56 -17.71 38.36
C VAL A 430 -3.53 -18.79 38.10
N ILE A 431 -3.11 -19.36 39.22
CA ILE A 431 -2.30 -20.56 39.35
C ILE A 431 -3.17 -21.76 38.97
N VAL A 432 -2.67 -22.58 38.06
CA VAL A 432 -3.19 -23.91 37.72
C VAL A 432 -2.95 -24.87 38.89
N PRO A 433 -3.95 -25.69 39.31
CA PRO A 433 -3.66 -26.93 40.02
C PRO A 433 -4.07 -28.15 39.20
N PHE A 434 -3.08 -29.04 39.04
CA PHE A 434 -3.20 -30.43 38.62
C PHE A 434 -4.27 -31.20 39.40
N LEU A 435 -5.04 -32.05 38.71
CA LEU A 435 -5.56 -33.31 39.26
C LEU A 435 -5.73 -34.37 38.13
N LYS A 436 -5.29 -35.59 38.46
CA LYS A 436 -5.08 -36.79 37.64
C LYS A 436 -6.37 -37.61 37.42
N PRO A 437 -6.36 -38.69 36.59
CA PRO A 437 -7.45 -39.05 35.67
C PRO A 437 -8.42 -40.09 36.23
N SER A 438 -9.62 -40.14 35.64
CA SER A 438 -10.56 -41.25 35.79
C SER A 438 -10.99 -41.79 34.42
N ASN A 439 -10.70 -43.08 34.23
CA ASN A 439 -11.06 -43.94 33.11
C ASN A 439 -12.57 -43.93 32.81
N HIS A 440 -12.95 -43.98 31.53
CA HIS A 440 -13.90 -44.99 31.05
C HIS A 440 -13.77 -45.27 29.55
N ARG A 441 -13.98 -46.55 29.24
CA ARG A 441 -13.84 -47.26 27.96
C ARG A 441 -15.17 -47.32 27.21
N GLY A 442 -15.10 -47.45 25.88
CA GLY A 442 -16.14 -47.99 24.99
C GLY A 442 -16.18 -47.21 23.68
N ALA A 443 -15.47 -47.61 22.60
CA ALA A 443 -15.81 -48.65 21.61
C ALA A 443 -17.16 -48.40 20.88
N ILE A 444 -17.41 -48.63 19.58
CA ILE A 444 -16.72 -49.06 18.34
C ILE A 444 -17.82 -48.87 17.23
N SER A 445 -17.46 -48.44 16.00
CA SER A 445 -17.96 -48.94 14.68
C SER A 445 -17.61 -47.94 13.55
N GLN A 446 -16.53 -48.09 12.77
CA GLN A 446 -16.35 -48.89 11.52
C GLN A 446 -17.40 -48.62 10.40
N LEU A 447 -17.10 -47.81 9.37
CA LEU A 447 -16.40 -48.06 8.05
C LEU A 447 -17.40 -48.31 6.88
N PRO A 448 -17.09 -48.19 5.57
CA PRO A 448 -15.79 -48.03 4.85
C PRO A 448 -15.75 -46.84 3.82
N LEU A 449 -14.66 -46.32 3.23
CA LEU A 449 -13.35 -46.74 2.68
C LEU A 449 -13.34 -47.11 1.18
N ALA A 450 -12.75 -46.23 0.35
CA ALA A 450 -11.98 -46.48 -0.89
C ALA A 450 -11.07 -45.24 -1.11
N SER A 451 -9.77 -45.21 -0.80
CA SER A 451 -8.57 -45.82 -1.45
C SER A 451 -8.43 -45.45 -2.94
N ARG A 452 -7.28 -45.01 -3.50
CA ARG A 452 -5.93 -44.59 -3.06
C ARG A 452 -5.13 -44.39 -4.38
N LEU A 453 -4.09 -43.53 -4.41
CA LEU A 453 -2.80 -43.61 -5.16
C LEU A 453 -2.28 -42.18 -5.44
N ILE A 454 -1.36 -41.59 -4.64
CA ILE A 454 0.10 -41.75 -4.50
C ILE A 454 0.93 -40.84 -5.44
N ALA A 455 1.86 -40.11 -4.78
CA ALA A 455 3.17 -39.59 -5.20
C ALA A 455 3.30 -38.17 -5.80
N ALA A 456 3.86 -37.26 -4.98
CA ALA A 456 4.81 -36.20 -5.36
C ALA A 456 6.17 -36.84 -5.81
N PRO A 457 7.25 -36.13 -6.24
CA PRO A 457 7.53 -34.68 -6.11
C PRO A 457 8.38 -33.99 -7.24
N ALA A 458 8.59 -32.67 -7.06
CA ALA A 458 9.81 -31.88 -7.34
C ALA A 458 10.15 -31.30 -8.75
N ARG A 459 10.46 -29.99 -8.72
CA ARG A 459 11.41 -29.18 -9.54
C ARG A 459 11.16 -29.02 -11.04
N ILE A 460 11.14 -27.77 -11.52
CA ILE A 460 11.90 -27.25 -12.69
C ILE A 460 11.73 -25.72 -12.72
N TYR A 461 12.82 -24.96 -12.51
CA TYR A 461 13.06 -23.64 -13.11
C TYR A 461 14.57 -23.45 -13.22
N GLN A 462 15.17 -24.02 -14.27
CA GLN A 462 16.41 -23.57 -14.87
C GLN A 462 16.42 -24.00 -16.34
N HIS A 463 16.91 -23.10 -17.19
CA HIS A 463 17.15 -23.21 -18.65
C HIS A 463 16.00 -22.92 -19.61
N TYR A 464 15.92 -21.66 -20.03
CA TYR A 464 15.65 -21.31 -21.43
C TYR A 464 16.59 -20.19 -21.92
N LEU A 465 17.83 -20.57 -22.24
CA LEU A 465 18.67 -19.89 -23.24
C LEU A 465 19.34 -20.98 -24.08
N SER A 466 18.75 -21.31 -25.22
CA SER A 466 19.40 -21.68 -26.48
C SER A 466 18.41 -22.39 -27.41
N GLY A 467 18.41 -21.97 -28.67
CA GLY A 467 17.33 -22.17 -29.61
C GLY A 467 17.21 -23.57 -30.23
N GLY A 468 16.05 -23.77 -30.86
CA GLY A 468 15.75 -24.90 -31.72
C GLY A 468 14.26 -24.97 -32.05
N LYS A 469 13.89 -24.52 -33.26
CA LYS A 469 12.54 -24.49 -33.86
C LYS A 469 11.89 -25.89 -34.02
N PRO A 470 10.69 -26.00 -34.61
CA PRO A 470 9.37 -25.58 -34.13
C PRO A 470 8.45 -26.81 -33.99
N PHE A 471 7.56 -26.85 -33.00
CA PHE A 471 6.48 -27.86 -32.98
C PHE A 471 5.12 -27.19 -33.20
N THR A 472 4.34 -27.88 -34.03
CA THR A 472 3.17 -27.44 -34.76
C THR A 472 1.94 -27.23 -33.88
N SER A 473 1.15 -26.22 -34.29
CA SER A 473 -0.21 -25.92 -33.85
C SER A 473 -1.02 -27.17 -33.51
N SER A 474 -1.41 -27.28 -32.24
CA SER A 474 -2.66 -27.93 -31.86
C SER A 474 -3.50 -26.90 -31.11
N THR A 475 -4.64 -26.63 -31.72
CA THR A 475 -5.70 -25.70 -31.39
C THR A 475 -6.23 -25.91 -29.97
N PHE A 476 -6.01 -24.94 -29.09
CA PHE A 476 -6.91 -24.73 -27.95
C PHE A 476 -8.06 -23.84 -28.43
N LYS A 477 -9.28 -24.38 -28.35
CA LYS A 477 -10.51 -23.70 -28.75
C LYS A 477 -10.78 -22.55 -27.78
N LEU A 478 -10.93 -21.35 -28.35
CA LEU A 478 -11.69 -20.26 -27.74
C LEU A 478 -13.02 -20.81 -27.23
N GLN A 479 -13.24 -20.75 -25.92
CA GLN A 479 -14.58 -20.89 -25.37
C GLN A 479 -15.32 -19.58 -25.68
N GLU A 480 -16.14 -19.61 -26.72
CA GLU A 480 -17.15 -18.59 -26.99
C GLU A 480 -18.11 -18.52 -25.78
N GLN A 481 -17.87 -17.57 -24.89
CA GLN A 481 -18.90 -16.93 -24.08
C GLN A 481 -18.94 -15.44 -24.39
N SER A 482 -19.02 -15.13 -25.67
CA SER A 482 -19.51 -13.84 -26.15
C SER A 482 -20.84 -14.15 -26.82
N GLN A 483 -21.96 -13.74 -26.23
CA GLN A 483 -23.18 -13.68 -27.02
C GLN A 483 -22.93 -12.72 -28.18
N PRO A 484 -23.07 -13.15 -29.45
CA PRO A 484 -22.92 -12.24 -30.56
C PRO A 484 -24.07 -11.24 -30.49
N ILE A 485 -23.76 -9.96 -30.30
CA ILE A 485 -24.70 -8.89 -30.61
C ILE A 485 -24.94 -9.02 -32.12
N ASN A 486 -26.16 -9.44 -32.48
CA ASN A 486 -26.63 -9.49 -33.85
C ASN A 486 -26.82 -8.06 -34.37
N MET A 487 -25.71 -7.37 -34.65
CA MET A 487 -25.68 -6.19 -35.50
C MET A 487 -25.87 -6.70 -36.93
N GLY A 488 -27.13 -6.83 -37.34
CA GLY A 488 -27.49 -7.19 -38.70
C GLY A 488 -26.65 -6.38 -39.71
N SER A 489 -26.24 -7.04 -40.80
CA SER A 489 -25.44 -6.51 -41.90
C SER A 489 -25.85 -5.07 -42.28
N LYS A 490 -25.28 -4.08 -41.60
CA LYS A 490 -25.32 -2.68 -42.00
C LYS A 490 -24.18 -2.52 -43.01
N ILE A 491 -24.51 -1.96 -44.16
CA ILE A 491 -23.52 -1.55 -45.16
C ILE A 491 -22.58 -0.55 -44.47
N LYS A 492 -21.29 -0.90 -44.34
CA LYS A 492 -20.28 0.01 -43.75
C LYS A 492 -20.16 1.26 -44.63
N ASN A 493 -20.42 2.44 -44.07
CA ASN A 493 -20.33 3.72 -44.77
C ASN A 493 -19.03 4.43 -44.42
N LEU A 494 -17.90 3.91 -44.90
CA LEU A 494 -16.57 4.48 -44.63
C LEU A 494 -16.36 5.82 -45.34
N ASP A 495 -17.08 6.09 -46.43
CA ASP A 495 -16.97 7.37 -47.15
C ASP A 495 -17.51 8.54 -46.31
N GLY A 496 -18.59 8.32 -45.55
CA GLY A 496 -19.13 9.32 -44.62
C GLY A 496 -18.17 9.69 -43.49
N LEU A 497 -17.20 8.84 -43.16
CA LEU A 497 -16.21 9.10 -42.11
C LEU A 497 -15.13 10.10 -42.56
N LYS A 498 -14.91 10.28 -43.87
CA LYS A 498 -13.85 11.17 -44.40
C LYS A 498 -14.04 12.64 -44.00
N GLU A 499 -15.27 13.08 -43.84
CA GLU A 499 -15.60 14.45 -43.39
C GLU A 499 -15.40 14.62 -41.87
N HIS A 500 -15.41 13.52 -41.13
CA HIS A 500 -15.26 13.49 -39.68
C HIS A 500 -13.82 13.25 -39.22
N LEU A 501 -13.03 12.50 -39.99
CA LEU A 501 -11.66 12.12 -39.65
C LEU A 501 -10.66 12.79 -40.60
N THR A 502 -10.63 14.13 -40.56
CA THR A 502 -9.71 14.93 -41.36
C THR A 502 -8.40 15.20 -40.61
N HIS A 503 -7.36 15.50 -41.37
CA HIS A 503 -6.06 15.92 -40.83
C HIS A 503 -6.15 17.14 -39.90
N ASP A 504 -6.96 18.15 -40.25
CA ASP A 504 -7.17 19.34 -39.41
C ASP A 504 -7.79 18.98 -38.06
N LYS A 505 -8.69 17.98 -38.01
CA LYS A 505 -9.30 17.50 -36.77
C LYS A 505 -8.32 16.69 -35.92
N LEU A 506 -7.40 15.95 -36.54
CA LEU A 506 -6.30 15.29 -35.81
C LEU A 506 -5.33 16.31 -35.21
N ASP A 507 -5.02 17.37 -35.95
CA ASP A 507 -4.21 18.49 -35.45
C ASP A 507 -4.93 19.22 -34.31
N GLU A 508 -6.22 19.51 -34.46
CA GLU A 508 -7.07 20.11 -33.42
C GLU A 508 -7.07 19.26 -32.13
N LEU A 509 -7.28 17.95 -32.26
CA LEU A 509 -7.30 17.02 -31.14
C LEU A 509 -5.98 17.01 -30.39
N ARG A 510 -4.86 16.87 -31.11
CA ARG A 510 -3.53 16.83 -30.49
C ARG A 510 -3.19 18.17 -29.84
N ASN A 511 -3.53 19.28 -30.48
CA ASN A 511 -3.31 20.61 -29.90
C ASN A 511 -4.09 20.77 -28.59
N PHE A 512 -5.36 20.36 -28.56
CA PHE A 512 -6.18 20.34 -27.35
C PHE A 512 -5.58 19.44 -26.27
N TRP A 513 -5.17 18.21 -26.63
CA TRP A 513 -4.66 17.22 -25.67
C TRP A 513 -3.41 17.71 -24.92
N PHE A 514 -2.55 18.48 -25.60
CA PHE A 514 -1.29 19.00 -25.05
C PHE A 514 -1.30 20.51 -24.78
N GLU A 515 -2.46 21.20 -24.83
CA GLU A 515 -2.51 22.67 -24.72
C GLU A 515 -2.02 23.19 -23.35
N HIS A 516 -2.19 22.39 -22.30
CA HIS A 516 -1.75 22.68 -20.94
C HIS A 516 -0.25 22.44 -20.71
N ILE A 517 0.45 21.87 -21.70
CA ILE A 517 1.90 21.65 -21.70
C ILE A 517 2.47 22.34 -22.94
N PRO A 518 2.53 23.68 -22.97
CA PRO A 518 2.94 24.41 -24.18
C PRO A 518 4.43 24.26 -24.46
N GLU A 519 5.25 24.09 -23.42
CA GLU A 519 6.70 24.03 -23.53
C GLU A 519 7.19 22.64 -23.93
N MET A 520 8.12 22.58 -24.89
CA MET A 520 8.69 21.31 -25.35
C MET A 520 9.45 20.57 -24.23
N ALA A 521 10.11 21.29 -23.33
CA ALA A 521 10.81 20.68 -22.21
C ALA A 521 9.86 19.88 -21.31
N ASP A 522 8.70 20.48 -21.00
CA ASP A 522 7.65 19.83 -20.21
C ASP A 522 6.94 18.72 -20.98
N ARG A 523 7.00 18.69 -22.32
CA ARG A 523 6.53 17.50 -23.08
C ARG A 523 7.54 16.37 -23.06
N ILE A 524 8.82 16.68 -22.92
CA ILE A 524 9.87 15.67 -22.80
C ILE A 524 9.82 15.05 -21.41
N ILE A 525 9.87 15.85 -20.34
CA ILE A 525 9.66 15.38 -18.96
C ILE A 525 8.44 16.13 -18.42
N ALA A 526 7.27 15.48 -18.45
CA ALA A 526 6.04 16.10 -18.00
C ALA A 526 6.00 16.21 -16.47
N PRO A 527 5.87 17.42 -15.90
CA PRO A 527 5.65 17.58 -14.47
C PRO A 527 4.37 16.86 -14.04
N GLN A 528 4.40 16.19 -12.88
CA GLN A 528 3.27 15.40 -12.38
C GLN A 528 1.98 16.23 -12.29
N GLU A 529 2.08 17.50 -11.86
CA GLU A 529 0.94 18.42 -11.76
C GLU A 529 0.24 18.65 -13.10
N LEU A 530 0.99 18.69 -14.21
CA LEU A 530 0.40 18.86 -15.54
C LEU A 530 -0.19 17.55 -16.06
N GLN A 531 0.40 16.40 -15.72
CA GLN A 531 -0.11 15.09 -16.09
C GLN A 531 -1.48 14.76 -15.46
N LYS A 532 -1.84 15.38 -14.33
CA LYS A 532 -3.13 15.16 -13.65
C LYS A 532 -4.32 15.30 -14.61
N ARG A 533 -4.26 16.25 -15.55
CA ARG A 533 -5.31 16.47 -16.55
C ARG A 533 -5.63 15.25 -17.41
N TRP A 534 -4.67 14.35 -17.62
CA TRP A 534 -4.87 13.14 -18.44
C TRP A 534 -5.44 11.96 -17.65
N PHE A 535 -5.10 11.85 -16.37
CA PHE A 535 -5.33 10.62 -15.60
C PHE A 535 -6.42 10.76 -14.53
N PHE A 536 -6.77 11.97 -14.11
CA PHE A 536 -7.83 12.22 -13.14
C PHE A 536 -9.13 12.62 -13.83
N SER A 537 -10.26 12.25 -13.23
CA SER A 537 -11.57 12.67 -13.72
C SER A 537 -11.78 14.16 -13.50
N ASP A 538 -12.19 14.86 -14.54
CA ASP A 538 -12.55 16.28 -14.50
C ASP A 538 -13.78 16.50 -15.39
N LYS A 539 -14.88 16.97 -14.79
CA LYS A 539 -16.16 17.17 -15.49
C LYS A 539 -16.08 18.25 -16.57
N GLU A 540 -15.27 19.30 -16.37
CA GLU A 540 -15.11 20.36 -17.37
C GLU A 540 -14.31 19.84 -18.56
N PHE A 541 -13.23 19.12 -18.31
CA PHE A 541 -12.45 18.48 -19.36
C PHE A 541 -13.27 17.43 -20.13
N ASP A 542 -14.03 16.59 -19.42
CA ASP A 542 -14.95 15.61 -20.01
C ASP A 542 -16.00 16.31 -20.89
N ASN A 543 -16.59 17.41 -20.43
CA ASN A 543 -17.55 18.19 -21.23
C ASN A 543 -16.94 18.73 -22.54
N VAL A 544 -15.67 19.15 -22.52
CA VAL A 544 -14.96 19.58 -23.73
C VAL A 544 -14.72 18.40 -24.66
N CYS A 545 -14.30 17.25 -24.13
CA CYS A 545 -14.12 16.01 -24.88
C CYS A 545 -15.43 15.57 -25.57
N VAL A 546 -16.53 15.57 -24.83
CA VAL A 546 -17.87 15.27 -25.35
C VAL A 546 -18.25 16.24 -26.45
N THR A 547 -18.15 17.54 -26.19
CA THR A 547 -18.62 18.57 -27.13
C THR A 547 -17.82 18.57 -28.44
N ARG A 548 -16.48 18.43 -28.36
CA ARG A 548 -15.60 18.59 -29.52
C ARG A 548 -15.38 17.29 -30.28
N PHE A 549 -15.25 16.16 -29.59
CA PHE A 549 -14.73 14.95 -30.20
C PHE A 549 -15.70 13.76 -30.23
N SER A 550 -16.75 13.73 -29.38
CA SER A 550 -17.81 12.70 -29.52
C SER A 550 -18.46 12.64 -30.91
N PRO A 551 -18.65 13.75 -31.66
CA PRO A 551 -19.13 13.66 -33.04
C PRO A 551 -18.23 12.83 -33.98
N ILE A 552 -16.93 12.75 -33.70
CA ILE A 552 -16.01 11.88 -34.45
C ILE A 552 -16.17 10.43 -33.98
N LEU A 553 -16.26 10.20 -32.66
CA LEU A 553 -16.47 8.87 -32.08
C LEU A 553 -17.76 8.22 -32.59
N GLU A 554 -18.88 8.97 -32.60
CA GLU A 554 -20.15 8.47 -33.11
C GLU A 554 -20.10 8.23 -34.63
N ALA A 555 -19.40 9.07 -35.40
CA ALA A 555 -19.20 8.80 -36.82
C ALA A 555 -18.40 7.51 -37.08
N ILE A 556 -17.39 7.20 -36.26
CA ILE A 556 -16.64 5.94 -36.32
C ILE A 556 -17.56 4.74 -36.01
N ARG A 557 -18.44 4.89 -35.02
CA ARG A 557 -19.45 3.87 -34.63
C ARG A 557 -20.50 3.65 -35.71
N ASP A 558 -21.06 4.72 -36.25
CA ASP A 558 -22.08 4.69 -37.29
C ASP A 558 -21.56 4.12 -38.62
N ALA A 559 -20.29 4.39 -38.94
CA ALA A 559 -19.62 3.79 -40.09
C ALA A 559 -19.34 2.28 -39.93
N GLY A 560 -19.44 1.74 -38.70
CA GLY A 560 -19.21 0.33 -38.39
C GLY A 560 -17.74 -0.08 -38.50
N VAL A 561 -16.81 0.81 -38.17
CA VAL A 561 -15.37 0.53 -38.17
C VAL A 561 -15.03 -0.46 -37.06
N THR A 562 -14.41 -1.59 -37.41
CA THR A 562 -14.08 -2.64 -36.42
C THR A 562 -12.62 -3.05 -36.44
N SER A 563 -11.78 -2.37 -37.24
CA SER A 563 -10.36 -2.69 -37.36
C SER A 563 -9.51 -1.45 -37.64
N ALA A 564 -8.23 -1.53 -37.27
CA ALA A 564 -7.26 -0.49 -37.62
C ALA A 564 -7.15 -0.29 -39.13
N GLN A 565 -7.22 -1.36 -39.93
CA GLN A 565 -7.09 -1.27 -41.39
C GLN A 565 -8.18 -0.39 -42.01
N GLU A 566 -9.43 -0.55 -41.57
CA GLU A 566 -10.56 0.26 -42.03
C GLU A 566 -10.37 1.73 -41.63
N LEU A 567 -10.04 1.98 -40.37
CA LEU A 567 -9.83 3.35 -39.87
C LEU A 567 -8.67 4.05 -40.60
N LEU A 568 -7.52 3.37 -40.74
CA LEU A 568 -6.33 3.91 -41.39
C LEU A 568 -6.54 4.14 -42.89
N SER A 569 -7.39 3.34 -43.55
CA SER A 569 -7.75 3.54 -44.96
C SER A 569 -8.48 4.87 -45.21
N VAL A 570 -9.21 5.35 -44.19
CA VAL A 570 -9.93 6.62 -44.20
C VAL A 570 -9.05 7.75 -43.68
N ALA A 571 -8.42 7.57 -42.52
CA ALA A 571 -7.64 8.61 -41.83
C ALA A 571 -6.38 9.02 -42.61
N GLN A 572 -5.74 8.07 -43.29
CA GLN A 572 -4.51 8.25 -44.07
C GLN A 572 -3.48 9.16 -43.36
N PRO A 573 -2.90 8.71 -42.22
CA PRO A 573 -1.98 9.54 -41.43
C PRO A 573 -0.82 10.08 -42.28
N ARG A 574 -0.59 11.40 -42.24
CA ARG A 574 0.47 12.07 -43.02
C ARG A 574 1.85 11.85 -42.40
N ASN A 575 1.90 11.77 -41.07
CA ASN A 575 3.12 11.75 -40.28
C ASN A 575 2.87 11.04 -38.94
N SER A 576 3.91 10.90 -38.12
CA SER A 576 3.86 10.23 -36.81
C SER A 576 2.87 10.87 -35.81
N LEU A 577 2.65 12.18 -35.88
CA LEU A 577 1.75 12.91 -34.98
C LEU A 577 0.28 12.66 -35.31
N ASP A 578 -0.06 12.38 -36.57
CA ASP A 578 -1.41 11.92 -36.94
C ASP A 578 -1.70 10.54 -36.31
N TRP A 579 -0.70 9.65 -36.22
CA TRP A 579 -0.85 8.37 -35.51
C TRP A 579 -1.07 8.57 -34.01
N LEU A 580 -0.30 9.45 -33.38
CA LEU A 580 -0.50 9.83 -31.98
C LEU A 580 -1.93 10.35 -31.74
N SER A 581 -2.41 11.21 -32.63
CA SER A 581 -3.76 11.79 -32.57
C SER A 581 -4.84 10.72 -32.69
N LEU A 582 -4.68 9.77 -33.62
CA LEU A 582 -5.60 8.63 -33.76
C LEU A 582 -5.61 7.74 -32.52
N ILE A 583 -4.47 7.48 -31.91
CA ILE A 583 -4.39 6.66 -30.70
C ILE A 583 -5.09 7.37 -29.54
N ILE A 584 -4.84 8.66 -29.33
CA ILE A 584 -5.55 9.46 -28.31
C ILE A 584 -7.07 9.48 -28.58
N LEU A 585 -7.48 9.65 -29.84
CA LEU A 585 -8.89 9.65 -30.24
C LEU A 585 -9.61 8.34 -29.89
N LEU A 586 -8.91 7.21 -29.99
CA LEU A 586 -9.51 5.89 -29.78
C LEU A 586 -9.33 5.37 -28.36
N ASP A 587 -8.27 5.77 -27.66
CA ASP A 587 -7.97 5.24 -26.33
C ASP A 587 -8.43 6.22 -25.24
N GLN A 588 -8.05 7.49 -25.33
CA GLN A 588 -8.24 8.45 -24.24
C GLN A 588 -9.55 9.21 -24.33
N ILE A 589 -9.88 9.80 -25.50
CA ILE A 589 -11.11 10.57 -25.67
C ILE A 589 -12.39 9.78 -25.33
N PRO A 590 -12.51 8.47 -25.63
CA PRO A 590 -13.68 7.70 -25.22
C PRO A 590 -13.81 7.61 -23.70
N ARG A 591 -12.70 7.48 -22.95
CA ARG A 591 -12.71 7.44 -21.47
C ARG A 591 -13.25 8.74 -20.87
N ASN A 592 -12.97 9.89 -21.50
CA ASN A 592 -13.55 11.18 -21.13
C ASN A 592 -14.97 11.43 -21.68
N SER A 593 -15.42 10.64 -22.68
CA SER A 593 -16.72 10.84 -23.34
C SER A 593 -17.81 9.88 -22.85
N TYR A 594 -17.42 8.70 -22.36
CA TYR A 594 -18.33 7.64 -21.94
C TYR A 594 -18.01 7.18 -20.50
N ARG A 595 -18.61 7.86 -19.52
CA ARG A 595 -18.49 7.54 -18.09
C ARG A 595 -19.60 6.61 -17.58
N GLY A 596 -19.40 6.03 -16.40
CA GLY A 596 -20.40 5.19 -15.73
C GLY A 596 -20.78 3.97 -16.57
N GLU A 597 -22.07 3.68 -16.73
CA GLU A 597 -22.56 2.54 -17.52
C GLU A 597 -22.13 2.59 -19.01
N LYS A 598 -21.90 3.79 -19.55
CA LYS A 598 -21.47 3.96 -20.95
C LYS A 598 -20.00 3.59 -21.17
N SER A 599 -19.20 3.44 -20.11
CA SER A 599 -17.77 3.02 -20.21
C SER A 599 -17.58 1.69 -20.93
N SER A 600 -18.61 0.83 -20.94
CA SER A 600 -18.66 -0.39 -21.76
C SER A 600 -18.37 -0.15 -23.24
N ILE A 601 -18.71 1.02 -23.78
CA ILE A 601 -18.43 1.40 -25.18
C ILE A 601 -16.92 1.55 -25.39
N CYS A 602 -16.19 2.11 -24.42
CA CYS A 602 -14.72 2.21 -24.46
C CYS A 602 -14.12 0.82 -24.59
N PHE A 603 -14.46 -0.06 -23.64
CA PHE A 603 -13.86 -1.38 -23.51
C PHE A 603 -14.19 -2.32 -24.67
N THR A 604 -15.44 -2.28 -25.17
CA THR A 604 -15.92 -3.24 -26.18
C THR A 604 -15.71 -2.77 -27.62
N TYR A 605 -15.73 -1.46 -27.85
CA TYR A 605 -15.68 -0.92 -29.22
C TYR A 605 -14.35 -0.24 -29.53
N PHE A 606 -13.89 0.66 -28.66
CA PHE A 606 -12.76 1.52 -28.98
C PHE A 606 -11.40 0.90 -28.59
N ASP A 607 -11.29 0.28 -27.41
CA ASP A 607 -10.05 -0.37 -26.94
C ASP A 607 -9.48 -1.36 -27.99
N PRO A 608 -10.26 -2.27 -28.61
CA PRO A 608 -9.72 -3.19 -29.62
C PRO A 608 -9.20 -2.50 -30.87
N ILE A 609 -9.78 -1.37 -31.27
CA ILE A 609 -9.33 -0.59 -32.44
C ILE A 609 -8.07 0.18 -32.07
N ALA A 610 -8.04 0.82 -30.89
CA ALA A 610 -6.88 1.52 -30.36
C ALA A 610 -5.66 0.61 -30.26
N GLN A 611 -5.85 -0.60 -29.71
CA GLN A 611 -4.82 -1.62 -29.61
C GLN A 611 -4.26 -2.01 -30.99
N GLN A 612 -5.12 -2.24 -31.98
CA GLN A 612 -4.67 -2.58 -33.34
C GLN A 612 -3.91 -1.43 -34.00
N VAL A 613 -4.35 -0.18 -33.82
CA VAL A 613 -3.67 1.01 -34.37
C VAL A 613 -2.29 1.18 -33.71
N SER A 614 -2.21 1.03 -32.38
CA SER A 614 -0.95 1.03 -31.63
C SER A 614 0.02 -0.05 -32.13
N LEU A 615 -0.44 -1.29 -32.29
CA LEU A 615 0.39 -2.39 -32.79
C LEU A 615 0.89 -2.14 -34.21
N GLU A 616 0.07 -1.58 -35.10
CA GLU A 616 0.51 -1.24 -36.46
C GLU A 616 1.52 -0.08 -36.45
N ALA A 617 1.35 0.92 -35.60
CA ALA A 617 2.33 2.00 -35.41
C ALA A 617 3.69 1.48 -34.90
N ILE A 618 3.66 0.61 -33.88
CA ILE A 618 4.85 -0.05 -33.33
C ILE A 618 5.55 -0.90 -34.40
N LYS A 619 4.78 -1.66 -35.19
CA LYS A 619 5.30 -2.48 -36.29
C LYS A 619 5.98 -1.64 -37.38
N GLN A 620 5.48 -0.43 -37.66
CA GLN A 620 6.14 0.53 -38.57
C GLN A 620 7.39 1.18 -37.93
N GLY A 621 7.57 1.00 -36.62
CA GLY A 621 8.67 1.56 -35.84
C GLY A 621 8.50 3.04 -35.54
N ILE A 622 7.27 3.57 -35.59
CA ILE A 622 6.99 4.99 -35.36
C ILE A 622 7.51 5.46 -33.99
N PRO A 623 7.19 4.78 -32.86
CA PRO A 623 7.64 5.23 -31.54
C PRO A 623 9.17 5.24 -31.37
N ASP A 624 9.88 4.46 -32.18
CA ASP A 624 11.32 4.24 -32.03
C ASP A 624 12.16 4.97 -33.10
N LYS A 625 11.54 5.53 -34.14
CA LYS A 625 12.23 6.12 -35.28
C LYS A 625 11.85 7.56 -35.55
N ALA A 626 10.61 7.98 -35.26
CA ALA A 626 10.17 9.34 -35.46
C ALA A 626 10.69 10.21 -34.31
N PRO A 627 11.61 11.18 -34.54
CA PRO A 627 12.23 11.95 -33.45
C PRO A 627 11.23 12.68 -32.55
N GLU A 628 10.19 13.25 -33.15
CA GLU A 628 9.10 13.97 -32.48
C GLU A 628 8.20 13.08 -31.60
N ILE A 629 8.34 11.76 -31.71
CA ILE A 629 7.72 10.77 -30.83
C ILE A 629 8.76 10.19 -29.88
N ARG A 630 9.86 9.63 -30.41
CA ARG A 630 10.86 8.89 -29.63
C ARG A 630 11.43 9.71 -28.48
N TRP A 631 11.71 10.98 -28.72
CA TRP A 631 12.41 11.87 -27.80
C TRP A 631 11.48 12.83 -27.03
N VAL A 632 10.18 12.80 -27.33
CA VAL A 632 9.17 13.51 -26.53
C VAL A 632 8.41 12.46 -25.73
N PHE A 633 8.86 12.18 -24.52
CA PHE A 633 8.44 10.99 -23.77
C PHE A 633 6.93 10.94 -23.52
N SER A 634 6.30 12.10 -23.27
CA SER A 634 4.83 12.17 -23.16
C SER A 634 4.10 11.82 -24.46
N HIS A 635 4.67 12.09 -25.65
CA HIS A 635 4.10 11.63 -26.92
C HIS A 635 4.24 10.12 -27.08
N ARG A 636 5.43 9.58 -26.75
CA ARG A 636 5.74 8.15 -26.92
C ARG A 636 4.85 7.26 -26.05
N ASN A 637 4.60 7.68 -24.80
CA ASN A 637 3.79 6.95 -23.83
C ASN A 637 2.44 6.49 -24.41
N TRP A 638 1.75 7.39 -25.12
CA TRP A 638 0.43 7.11 -25.70
C TRP A 638 0.43 5.97 -26.71
N PHE A 639 1.55 5.66 -27.35
CA PHE A 639 1.62 4.50 -28.24
C PHE A 639 1.54 3.17 -27.49
N TYR A 640 1.83 3.14 -26.19
CA TYR A 640 1.89 1.92 -25.39
C TYR A 640 0.65 1.75 -24.50
N MET A 641 0.00 2.85 -24.09
CA MET A 641 -1.23 2.83 -23.27
C MET A 641 -2.35 1.90 -23.78
N PRO A 642 -2.67 1.83 -25.10
CA PRO A 642 -3.69 0.89 -25.57
C PRO A 642 -3.34 -0.58 -25.35
N LEU A 643 -2.05 -0.92 -25.25
CA LEU A 643 -1.62 -2.27 -24.90
C LEU A 643 -1.79 -2.54 -23.40
N MET A 644 -1.47 -1.54 -22.56
CA MET A 644 -1.68 -1.55 -21.11
C MET A 644 -3.16 -1.69 -20.74
N HIS A 645 -4.08 -1.18 -21.56
CA HIS A 645 -5.51 -1.29 -21.31
C HIS A 645 -6.15 -2.59 -21.80
N SER A 646 -5.38 -3.50 -22.40
CA SER A 646 -5.89 -4.73 -22.99
C SER A 646 -6.13 -5.81 -21.93
N GLU A 647 -7.17 -6.63 -22.09
CA GLU A 647 -7.32 -7.86 -21.31
C GLU A 647 -6.57 -9.07 -21.95
N ASP A 648 -5.68 -8.82 -22.92
CA ASP A 648 -4.78 -9.83 -23.51
C ASP A 648 -3.38 -9.73 -22.91
N ILE A 649 -2.95 -10.77 -22.20
CA ILE A 649 -1.60 -10.86 -21.62
C ILE A 649 -0.48 -10.68 -22.65
N SER A 650 -0.72 -11.06 -23.92
CA SER A 650 0.26 -10.88 -24.99
C SER A 650 0.50 -9.41 -25.34
N ALA A 651 -0.46 -8.53 -25.06
CA ALA A 651 -0.34 -7.09 -25.20
C ALA A 651 0.57 -6.50 -24.11
N HIS A 652 0.36 -6.91 -22.86
CA HIS A 652 1.19 -6.52 -21.73
C HIS A 652 2.67 -6.86 -21.92
N VAL A 653 2.96 -8.08 -22.39
CA VAL A 653 4.35 -8.48 -22.70
C VAL A 653 5.01 -7.53 -23.71
N LYS A 654 4.24 -7.04 -24.70
CA LYS A 654 4.76 -6.06 -25.68
C LYS A 654 4.87 -4.66 -25.07
N ALA A 655 3.93 -4.27 -24.22
CA ALA A 655 3.94 -2.99 -23.52
C ALA A 655 5.16 -2.87 -22.60
N VAL A 656 5.42 -3.88 -21.75
CA VAL A 656 6.62 -3.96 -20.90
C VAL A 656 7.89 -3.79 -21.74
N ALA A 657 8.04 -4.55 -22.82
CA ALA A 657 9.21 -4.45 -23.69
C ALA A 657 9.36 -3.06 -24.36
N ALA A 658 8.24 -2.40 -24.66
CA ALA A 658 8.23 -1.07 -25.25
C ALA A 658 8.60 0.02 -24.24
N PHE A 659 8.08 -0.07 -23.00
CA PHE A 659 8.46 0.81 -21.89
C PHE A 659 9.92 0.61 -21.48
N ASP A 660 10.41 -0.62 -21.44
CA ASP A 660 11.83 -0.91 -21.20
C ASP A 660 12.74 -0.22 -22.23
N LYS A 661 12.35 -0.28 -23.51
CA LYS A 661 13.11 0.39 -24.59
C LYS A 661 13.07 1.91 -24.46
N MET A 662 11.92 2.46 -24.09
CA MET A 662 11.78 3.88 -23.80
C MET A 662 12.67 4.31 -22.63
N ASN A 663 12.69 3.52 -21.54
CA ASN A 663 13.57 3.78 -20.40
C ASN A 663 15.05 3.72 -20.81
N GLN A 664 15.46 2.73 -21.60
CA GLN A 664 16.83 2.66 -22.14
C GLN A 664 17.21 3.89 -22.99
N ASP A 665 16.28 4.37 -23.82
CA ASP A 665 16.49 5.60 -24.59
C ASP A 665 16.66 6.81 -23.66
N ILE A 666 15.86 6.95 -22.61
CA ILE A 666 15.99 8.03 -21.60
C ILE A 666 17.37 7.97 -20.92
N LEU A 667 17.76 6.80 -20.40
CA LEU A 667 19.05 6.59 -19.74
C LEU A 667 20.23 6.92 -20.66
N SER A 668 20.10 6.65 -21.97
CA SER A 668 21.16 6.95 -22.97
C SER A 668 21.41 8.45 -23.17
N LEU A 669 20.50 9.31 -22.72
CA LEU A 669 20.61 10.76 -22.83
C LEU A 669 21.36 11.41 -21.66
N MET A 670 21.60 10.68 -20.57
CA MET A 670 22.21 11.22 -19.34
C MET A 670 23.65 11.72 -19.51
N GLU A 671 24.38 11.14 -20.46
CA GLU A 671 25.79 11.45 -20.69
C GLU A 671 26.03 11.86 -22.15
N GLY A 672 27.20 12.43 -22.45
CA GLY A 672 27.59 12.81 -23.82
C GLY A 672 27.02 14.15 -24.30
N THR A 673 27.33 14.51 -25.55
CA THR A 673 26.93 15.79 -26.17
C THR A 673 26.43 15.57 -27.60
N GLY A 674 25.56 16.47 -28.07
CA GLY A 674 24.98 16.39 -29.41
C GLY A 674 23.71 15.53 -29.50
N GLY A 675 23.34 15.14 -30.72
CA GLY A 675 22.15 14.34 -31.02
C GLY A 675 21.96 14.29 -32.54
N ALA A 676 21.36 13.22 -33.04
CA ALA A 676 21.18 13.00 -34.49
C ALA A 676 20.24 14.03 -35.13
N ASP A 677 19.32 14.59 -34.34
CA ASP A 677 18.33 15.57 -34.76
C ASP A 677 18.07 16.62 -33.65
N GLU A 678 17.12 17.53 -33.87
CA GLU A 678 16.79 18.58 -32.90
C GLU A 678 16.05 18.10 -31.66
N TYR A 679 15.21 17.07 -31.80
CA TYR A 679 14.46 16.50 -30.70
C TYR A 679 15.39 15.73 -29.77
N GLU A 680 16.32 14.94 -30.30
CA GLU A 680 17.32 14.25 -29.48
C GLU A 680 18.20 15.26 -28.71
N ARG A 681 18.65 16.32 -29.39
CA ARG A 681 19.45 17.37 -28.74
C ARG A 681 18.67 18.05 -27.62
N LYS A 682 17.38 18.36 -27.83
CA LYS A 682 16.56 19.00 -26.81
C LYS A 682 16.24 18.04 -25.67
N ALA A 683 15.94 16.77 -25.96
CA ALA A 683 15.72 15.76 -24.95
C ALA A 683 16.98 15.52 -24.12
N ARG A 684 18.16 15.51 -24.74
CA ARG A 684 19.44 15.45 -24.02
C ARG A 684 19.63 16.63 -23.08
N GLU A 685 19.36 17.85 -23.56
CA GLU A 685 19.42 19.06 -22.71
C GLU A 685 18.49 18.94 -21.49
N VAL A 686 17.25 18.51 -21.70
CA VAL A 686 16.24 18.37 -20.64
C VAL A 686 16.60 17.25 -19.66
N VAL A 687 17.00 16.07 -20.15
CA VAL A 687 17.43 14.94 -19.33
C VAL A 687 18.68 15.27 -18.52
N GLN A 688 19.65 16.00 -19.10
CA GLN A 688 20.86 16.39 -18.37
C GLN A 688 20.62 17.52 -17.37
N ALA A 689 19.61 18.36 -17.60
CA ALA A 689 19.20 19.39 -16.65
C ALA A 689 18.52 18.77 -15.41
N ASP A 690 17.80 17.67 -15.58
CA ASP A 690 17.15 16.93 -14.48
C ASP A 690 17.21 15.40 -14.69
N PRO A 691 18.37 14.76 -14.39
CA PRO A 691 18.55 13.33 -14.61
C PRO A 691 17.65 12.45 -13.72
N GLU A 692 17.30 12.92 -12.52
CA GLU A 692 16.47 12.15 -11.59
C GLU A 692 15.00 12.16 -12.03
N ALA A 693 14.46 13.31 -12.44
CA ALA A 693 13.12 13.35 -13.04
C ALA A 693 13.05 12.49 -14.32
N ALA A 694 14.12 12.45 -15.11
CA ALA A 694 14.21 11.60 -16.30
C ALA A 694 14.14 10.10 -15.94
N LYS A 695 14.91 9.64 -14.95
CA LYS A 695 14.82 8.24 -14.44
C LYS A 695 13.41 7.92 -13.98
N SER A 696 12.85 8.81 -13.16
CA SER A 696 11.51 8.64 -12.61
C SER A 696 10.44 8.47 -13.70
N VAL A 697 10.50 9.24 -14.80
CA VAL A 697 9.59 9.06 -15.94
C VAL A 697 9.75 7.68 -16.60
N GLY A 698 10.99 7.21 -16.77
CA GLY A 698 11.26 5.90 -17.36
C GLY A 698 10.78 4.74 -16.49
N GLU A 699 10.95 4.85 -15.17
CA GLU A 699 10.60 3.81 -14.19
C GLU A 699 9.09 3.80 -13.89
N THR A 700 8.48 4.96 -13.67
CA THR A 700 7.07 5.09 -13.28
C THR A 700 6.15 4.45 -14.30
N ASN A 701 6.33 4.73 -15.59
CA ASN A 701 5.48 4.16 -16.65
C ASN A 701 5.57 2.63 -16.71
N LYS A 702 6.77 2.07 -16.48
CA LYS A 702 6.97 0.63 -16.42
C LYS A 702 6.29 0.02 -15.19
N VAL A 703 6.42 0.64 -14.02
CA VAL A 703 5.77 0.16 -12.79
C VAL A 703 4.25 0.13 -12.96
N PHE A 704 3.66 1.15 -13.60
CA PHE A 704 2.22 1.13 -13.91
C PHE A 704 1.83 -0.01 -14.85
N GLU A 705 2.60 -0.26 -15.91
CA GLU A 705 2.38 -1.41 -16.79
C GLU A 705 2.44 -2.75 -16.02
N GLU A 706 3.41 -2.91 -15.13
CA GLU A 706 3.56 -4.13 -14.33
C GLU A 706 2.36 -4.36 -13.40
N LYS A 707 1.83 -3.30 -12.77
CA LYS A 707 0.60 -3.37 -11.98
C LYS A 707 -0.60 -3.83 -12.82
N HIS A 708 -0.77 -3.27 -14.02
CA HIS A 708 -1.83 -3.69 -14.93
C HIS A 708 -1.69 -5.16 -15.34
N LYS A 709 -0.47 -5.58 -15.67
CA LYS A 709 -0.15 -6.93 -16.09
C LYS A 709 -0.46 -7.97 -15.01
N VAL A 710 -0.15 -7.67 -13.74
CA VAL A 710 -0.42 -8.59 -12.62
C VAL A 710 -1.92 -8.89 -12.48
N ILE A 711 -2.79 -7.90 -12.69
CA ILE A 711 -4.25 -8.12 -12.67
C ILE A 711 -4.66 -9.09 -13.77
N ILE A 712 -4.14 -8.90 -14.99
CA ILE A 712 -4.44 -9.80 -16.12
C ILE A 712 -3.83 -11.18 -15.93
N GLU A 713 -2.66 -11.31 -15.32
CA GLU A 713 -2.09 -12.62 -14.98
C GLU A 713 -2.93 -13.37 -13.94
N ARG A 714 -3.50 -12.64 -12.97
CA ARG A 714 -4.31 -13.22 -11.90
C ARG A 714 -5.72 -13.60 -12.36
N PHE A 715 -6.40 -12.71 -13.07
CA PHE A 715 -7.84 -12.86 -13.38
C PHE A 715 -8.14 -13.10 -14.86
N GLY A 716 -7.16 -12.90 -15.75
CA GLY A 716 -7.35 -12.96 -17.21
C GLY A 716 -8.19 -11.82 -17.79
N ARG A 717 -8.63 -10.88 -16.95
CA ARG A 717 -9.44 -9.70 -17.29
C ARG A 717 -9.36 -8.65 -16.18
N TYR A 718 -9.89 -7.45 -16.42
CA TYR A 718 -9.99 -6.40 -15.41
C TYR A 718 -11.29 -6.53 -14.61
N PRO A 719 -11.23 -6.85 -13.30
CA PRO A 719 -12.42 -7.03 -12.48
C PRO A 719 -13.32 -5.80 -12.43
N HIS A 720 -12.74 -4.60 -12.33
CA HIS A 720 -13.50 -3.34 -12.22
C HIS A 720 -14.37 -3.04 -13.45
N ARG A 721 -14.09 -3.67 -14.60
CA ARG A 721 -14.90 -3.53 -15.83
C ARG A 721 -16.16 -4.41 -15.81
N ASN A 722 -16.25 -5.38 -14.90
CA ASN A 722 -17.31 -6.39 -14.89
C ASN A 722 -18.71 -5.77 -14.87
N LYS A 723 -18.95 -4.78 -13.98
CA LYS A 723 -20.24 -4.09 -13.88
C LYS A 723 -20.64 -3.41 -15.19
N ALA A 724 -19.74 -2.64 -15.79
CA ALA A 724 -20.00 -1.95 -17.05
C ALA A 724 -20.25 -2.95 -18.21
N LEU A 725 -19.52 -4.07 -18.22
CA LEU A 725 -19.62 -5.10 -19.25
C LEU A 725 -20.74 -6.13 -19.01
N GLY A 726 -21.48 -6.01 -17.90
CA GLY A 726 -22.51 -6.97 -17.51
C GLY A 726 -21.97 -8.38 -17.25
N ARG A 727 -20.69 -8.50 -16.84
CA ARG A 727 -20.05 -9.77 -16.48
C ARG A 727 -20.32 -10.07 -15.00
N GLU A 728 -20.61 -11.32 -14.70
CA GLU A 728 -20.64 -11.80 -13.31
C GLU A 728 -19.19 -11.85 -12.79
N ALA A 729 -18.96 -11.21 -11.64
CA ALA A 729 -17.66 -11.23 -10.97
C ALA A 729 -17.49 -12.54 -10.21
N THR A 730 -16.30 -13.14 -10.27
CA THR A 730 -15.98 -14.29 -9.41
C THR A 730 -15.85 -13.84 -7.95
N PRO A 731 -15.97 -14.75 -6.97
CA PRO A 731 -15.70 -14.41 -5.58
C PRO A 731 -14.32 -13.76 -5.38
N GLU A 732 -13.28 -14.25 -6.06
CA GLU A 732 -11.93 -13.64 -5.95
C GLU A 732 -11.85 -12.25 -6.58
N GLU A 733 -12.63 -11.99 -7.63
CA GLU A 733 -12.71 -10.67 -8.27
C GLU A 733 -13.52 -9.67 -7.45
N VAL A 734 -14.60 -10.12 -6.79
CA VAL A 734 -15.38 -9.31 -5.85
C VAL A 734 -14.51 -8.95 -4.67
N GLU A 735 -13.85 -9.95 -4.07
CA GLU A 735 -12.90 -9.76 -2.98
C GLU A 735 -11.83 -8.75 -3.37
N PHE A 736 -11.17 -8.92 -4.52
CA PHE A 736 -10.15 -7.99 -5.02
C PHE A 736 -10.65 -6.54 -5.16
N LEU A 737 -11.90 -6.32 -5.58
CA LEU A 737 -12.45 -4.96 -5.72
C LEU A 737 -12.89 -4.38 -4.38
N GLU A 738 -13.53 -5.19 -3.53
CA GLU A 738 -14.00 -4.77 -2.21
C GLU A 738 -12.83 -4.52 -1.25
N SER A 739 -11.71 -5.22 -1.44
CA SER A 739 -10.47 -4.98 -0.71
C SER A 739 -9.68 -3.79 -1.25
N GLY A 740 -10.16 -3.07 -2.28
CA GLY A 740 -9.50 -1.86 -2.78
C GLY A 740 -8.34 -2.13 -3.72
N GLY A 741 -8.36 -3.27 -4.42
CA GLY A 741 -7.41 -3.62 -5.46
C GLY A 741 -7.41 -2.59 -6.59
N ASP A 742 -6.25 -2.47 -7.24
CA ASP A 742 -6.00 -1.45 -8.25
C ASP A 742 -7.09 -1.44 -9.36
N THR A 743 -7.73 -0.28 -9.54
CA THR A 743 -8.66 -0.02 -10.62
C THR A 743 -8.11 1.04 -11.56
N PHE A 744 -8.16 0.79 -12.87
CA PHE A 744 -7.54 1.67 -13.87
C PHE A 744 -8.54 2.07 -14.94
N GLY A 745 -8.57 3.36 -15.31
CA GLY A 745 -9.39 3.85 -16.41
C GLY A 745 -10.89 3.95 -16.11
N SER A 746 -11.28 4.10 -14.83
CA SER A 746 -12.65 4.43 -14.38
C SER A 746 -12.99 5.91 -14.58
#